data_AF-A0A9E1RU17-F1
#
_entry.id   AF-A0A9E1RU17-F1
#
_cell.length_a   1.000
_cell.length_b   1.000
_cell.length_c   1.000
_cell.angle_alpha   90.00
_cell.angle_beta   90.00
_cell.angle_gamma   90.00
#
_symmetry.space_group_name_H-M   'P 1'
#
loop_
_entity.id
_entity.type
_entity.pdbx_description
1 polymer ?
#
loop_
_entity_poly.entity_id
_entity_poly.type
_entity_poly.pdbx_seq_one_letter_code
_entity_poly.pdbx_strand_id
1 'polypeptide(L)'
;MEPSDIEHLAWVSDPQLSPDGAQVAYVVTRVDKTANRYRSRVWLIDVDGASTPRPISAGEETDGSPRWAPDGRSIAFTSTRRKDDKGRTQSSLYVLATGGPGEASLLCERDEGIGQVAYSPDGSMIAFASRARGEHYESPEVGARKPRKIDRPMYRLNGEGFTLDRPVHVHVVPTDGSAGAFDVTPGSSDFSAPAWFSDSVRLLATRSDTSERILSSDIASIDLVSGDVEVLTNGLGGYGAPAIDEGDRVGCTGYDDADVFPQNSHVGLLADGASQPTWLTTSVDRDWLAFPVPAAPEWVGDSLRALVADHGRVSLCEVDLEGSVSEVVGGDRWVTGWSSAGSTVAFVAETPLHAAELFIVDESGERRLTNVTRILTRKAEPIPAQRFTAVSGDVEVDAWMYRPADFDPSKHYPMLLNIHGGPFTQYGDFFYDEAQMEAHAGFVVVIANPRGSSGRDNDWGRAIRGTALDGPGWGSVDYDDCMAVVDAALEQFPFIDADRLGVLGGSYGGYMTSWMVGHTDRFAAACSERGVNNLLTLDLTSDIAGVCAFWFGESALDNALDWDQISPVRHREYSLFSSLLPTLNERHKSRVEKDPDYIYLVDQVVMATETRGLKSLPLNEEERVALRDSQEQKALEIENKRREAQGLEPLETLRDEETAATDDVMVTADDSGDVNSPEVLLSHSAEADDEDDEPSDVLLIEAGRILADTLAITGAAKAEPPVTAQR
;
A
#
# COMPACT_ATOMS: atom_id res chain seq x y z
N MET A 1 -9.92 5.06 23.32
CA MET A 1 -10.24 4.87 21.90
C MET A 1 -11.05 3.60 21.74
N GLU A 2 -12.19 3.69 21.05
CA GLU A 2 -13.00 2.56 20.59
C GLU A 2 -12.98 2.51 19.05
N PRO A 3 -13.29 1.37 18.39
CA PRO A 3 -13.34 1.31 16.92
C PRO A 3 -14.21 2.40 16.29
N SER A 4 -15.32 2.76 16.92
CA SER A 4 -16.20 3.82 16.43
C SER A 4 -15.59 5.22 16.45
N ASP A 5 -14.51 5.44 17.21
CA ASP A 5 -13.84 6.74 17.27
C ASP A 5 -13.08 7.08 15.99
N ILE A 6 -12.86 6.11 15.10
CA ILE A 6 -12.24 6.33 13.79
C ILE A 6 -12.98 7.41 12.97
N GLU A 7 -14.28 7.61 13.19
CA GLU A 7 -15.05 8.69 12.55
C GLU A 7 -14.54 10.10 12.88
N HIS A 8 -13.81 10.24 13.99
CA HIS A 8 -13.21 11.51 14.44
C HIS A 8 -11.76 11.65 13.99
N LEU A 9 -11.20 10.66 13.29
CA LEU A 9 -9.84 10.70 12.76
C LEU A 9 -9.75 11.77 11.67
N ALA A 10 -8.80 12.67 11.86
CA ALA A 10 -8.40 13.68 10.90
C ALA A 10 -6.91 13.93 11.03
N TRP A 11 -6.24 14.21 9.92
CA TRP A 11 -4.80 14.45 9.88
C TRP A 11 -4.44 15.44 8.80
N VAL A 12 -3.21 15.97 8.91
CA VAL A 12 -2.61 16.89 7.94
C VAL A 12 -1.54 16.17 7.12
N SER A 13 -1.48 16.44 5.82
CA SER A 13 -0.43 15.94 4.92
C SER A 13 0.00 16.98 3.89
N ASP A 14 1.10 16.68 3.17
CA ASP A 14 1.65 17.44 2.04
C ASP A 14 1.76 18.97 2.29
N PRO A 15 2.55 19.41 3.30
CA PRO A 15 2.75 20.82 3.59
C PRO A 15 3.66 21.49 2.56
N GLN A 16 3.22 22.59 1.99
CA GLN A 16 3.86 23.30 0.88
C GLN A 16 3.96 24.79 1.20
N LEU A 17 5.16 25.25 1.58
CA LEU A 17 5.45 26.66 1.79
C LEU A 17 5.33 27.44 0.47
N SER A 18 4.78 28.64 0.55
CA SER A 18 4.82 29.60 -0.56
C SER A 18 6.27 30.00 -0.84
N PRO A 19 6.62 30.40 -2.08
CA PRO A 19 7.99 30.80 -2.42
C PRO A 19 8.56 31.93 -1.56
N ASP A 20 7.70 32.80 -1.01
CA ASP A 20 8.09 33.88 -0.10
C ASP A 20 8.12 33.47 1.39
N GLY A 21 7.76 32.21 1.71
CA GLY A 21 7.70 31.66 3.05
C GLY A 21 6.58 32.21 3.94
N ALA A 22 5.62 32.97 3.39
CA ALA A 22 4.58 33.62 4.16
C ALA A 22 3.37 32.72 4.47
N GLN A 23 3.08 31.74 3.62
CA GLN A 23 1.90 30.88 3.73
C GLN A 23 2.26 29.40 3.55
N VAL A 24 1.46 28.52 4.13
CA VAL A 24 1.54 27.07 3.89
C VAL A 24 0.24 26.59 3.27
N ALA A 25 0.33 25.93 2.12
CA ALA A 25 -0.72 25.11 1.55
C ALA A 25 -0.58 23.67 2.05
N TYR A 26 -1.66 23.03 2.48
CA TYR A 26 -1.60 21.69 3.04
C TYR A 26 -2.92 20.95 2.86
N VAL A 27 -2.92 19.64 3.00
CA VAL A 27 -4.12 18.81 2.87
C VAL A 27 -4.63 18.44 4.25
N VAL A 28 -5.94 18.60 4.49
CA VAL A 28 -6.62 18.05 5.66
C VAL A 28 -7.54 16.93 5.21
N THR A 29 -7.29 15.73 5.72
CA THR A 29 -8.13 14.55 5.47
C THR A 29 -8.94 14.21 6.71
N ARG A 30 -10.17 13.74 6.51
CA ARG A 30 -11.06 13.25 7.55
C ARG A 30 -11.84 12.03 7.08
N VAL A 31 -12.28 11.22 8.04
CA VAL A 31 -13.22 10.12 7.79
C VAL A 31 -14.64 10.66 7.60
N ASP A 32 -15.33 10.24 6.54
CA ASP A 32 -16.78 10.30 6.45
C ASP A 32 -17.34 8.88 6.58
N LYS A 33 -17.75 8.55 7.81
CA LYS A 33 -18.32 7.25 8.13
C LYS A 33 -19.65 6.98 7.44
N THR A 34 -20.46 8.01 7.18
CA THR A 34 -21.78 7.82 6.55
C THR A 34 -21.63 7.47 5.08
N ALA A 35 -20.69 8.11 4.39
CA ALA A 35 -20.37 7.82 3.01
C ALA A 35 -19.29 6.73 2.83
N ASN A 36 -18.82 6.14 3.94
CA ASN A 36 -17.74 5.14 4.00
C ASN A 36 -16.50 5.50 3.16
N ARG A 37 -16.02 6.75 3.28
CA ARG A 37 -14.88 7.24 2.49
C ARG A 37 -14.08 8.30 3.20
N TYR A 38 -12.86 8.54 2.73
CA TYR A 38 -12.08 9.70 3.13
C TYR A 38 -12.52 10.93 2.35
N ARG A 39 -12.47 12.08 3.02
CA ARG A 39 -12.64 13.38 2.37
C ARG A 39 -11.44 14.25 2.68
N SER A 40 -10.87 14.86 1.65
CA SER A 40 -9.71 15.72 1.80
C SER A 40 -9.94 17.07 1.13
N ARG A 41 -9.35 18.12 1.72
CA ARG A 41 -9.39 19.48 1.17
C ARG A 41 -8.01 20.11 1.25
N VAL A 42 -7.73 21.02 0.32
CA VAL A 42 -6.56 21.89 0.38
C VAL A 42 -6.90 23.10 1.25
N TRP A 43 -6.02 23.41 2.20
CA TRP A 43 -6.10 24.52 3.13
C TRP A 43 -4.93 25.47 2.97
N LEU A 44 -5.14 26.73 3.36
CA LEU A 44 -4.10 27.74 3.53
C LEU A 44 -4.05 28.24 4.98
N ILE A 45 -2.85 28.53 5.44
CA ILE A 45 -2.58 29.21 6.71
C ILE A 45 -1.37 30.14 6.56
N ASP A 46 -1.40 31.28 7.24
CA ASP A 46 -0.26 32.19 7.32
C ASP A 46 0.75 31.69 8.36
N VAL A 47 2.03 31.75 8.04
CA VAL A 47 3.14 31.25 8.88
C VAL A 47 3.27 32.02 10.20
N ASP A 48 2.90 33.30 10.20
CA ASP A 48 2.87 34.16 11.39
C ASP A 48 1.65 33.90 12.31
N GLY A 49 0.70 33.07 11.88
CA GLY A 49 -0.53 32.78 12.60
C GLY A 49 -1.50 33.96 12.68
N ALA A 50 -1.31 35.02 11.91
CA ALA A 50 -2.16 36.22 11.93
C ALA A 50 -3.57 35.94 11.40
N SER A 51 -3.71 34.99 10.47
CA SER A 51 -4.99 34.60 9.87
C SER A 51 -5.50 33.25 10.35
N THR A 52 -6.83 33.11 10.36
CA THR A 52 -7.46 31.81 10.62
C THR A 52 -7.21 30.87 9.44
N PRO A 53 -6.83 29.60 9.68
CA PRO A 53 -6.69 28.61 8.62
C PRO A 53 -8.00 28.48 7.83
N ARG A 54 -7.91 28.38 6.50
CA ARG A 54 -9.09 28.32 5.63
C ARG A 54 -8.94 27.27 4.52
N PRO A 55 -10.00 26.52 4.17
CA PRO A 55 -9.97 25.70 2.98
C PRO A 55 -9.99 26.61 1.73
N ILE A 56 -9.20 26.24 0.72
CA ILE A 56 -9.22 26.89 -0.60
C ILE A 56 -9.90 26.04 -1.66
N SER A 57 -9.97 24.73 -1.43
CA SER A 57 -10.81 23.83 -2.21
C SER A 57 -12.13 23.57 -1.47
N ALA A 58 -13.18 23.38 -2.25
CA ALA A 58 -14.51 23.01 -1.75
C ALA A 58 -14.95 21.72 -2.41
N GLY A 59 -15.77 20.93 -1.71
CA GLY A 59 -16.31 19.69 -2.25
C GLY A 59 -16.54 18.63 -1.21
N GLU A 60 -17.14 17.56 -1.74
CA GLU A 60 -17.47 16.32 -1.05
C GLU A 60 -16.45 15.21 -1.37
N GLU A 61 -15.62 15.39 -2.39
CA GLU A 61 -14.66 14.39 -2.85
C GLU A 61 -13.26 14.62 -2.25
N THR A 62 -12.24 14.00 -2.83
CA THR A 62 -10.85 14.11 -2.39
C THR A 62 -10.09 15.16 -3.22
N ASP A 63 -9.59 16.19 -2.54
CA ASP A 63 -8.64 17.17 -3.11
C ASP A 63 -7.26 17.00 -2.47
N GLY A 64 -6.19 17.16 -3.24
CA GLY A 64 -4.83 16.92 -2.75
C GLY A 64 -3.71 17.55 -3.59
N SER A 65 -2.48 17.15 -3.30
CA SER A 65 -1.26 17.53 -4.03
C SER A 65 -1.11 19.03 -4.35
N PRO A 66 -1.28 19.95 -3.39
CA PRO A 66 -1.14 21.38 -3.65
C PRO A 66 0.28 21.71 -4.11
N ARG A 67 0.48 22.53 -5.13
CA ARG A 67 1.81 23.02 -5.53
C ARG A 67 1.73 24.51 -5.81
N TRP A 68 2.62 25.29 -5.21
CA TRP A 68 2.70 26.71 -5.53
C TRP A 68 3.31 26.90 -6.92
N ALA A 69 2.75 27.81 -7.70
CA ALA A 69 3.46 28.36 -8.84
C ALA A 69 4.75 29.06 -8.34
N PRO A 70 5.84 29.06 -9.12
CA PRO A 70 7.10 29.70 -8.72
C PRO A 70 6.97 31.19 -8.35
N ASP A 71 5.98 31.88 -8.93
CA ASP A 71 5.70 33.29 -8.62
C ASP A 71 4.85 33.52 -7.35
N GLY A 72 4.39 32.45 -6.72
CA GLY A 72 3.55 32.45 -5.50
C GLY A 72 2.10 32.92 -5.71
N ARG A 73 1.67 33.19 -6.96
CA ARG A 73 0.35 33.80 -7.22
C ARG A 73 -0.77 32.81 -7.44
N SER A 74 -0.45 31.53 -7.60
CA SER A 74 -1.42 30.47 -7.79
C SER A 74 -0.96 29.16 -7.17
N ILE A 75 -1.93 28.26 -6.96
CA ILE A 75 -1.73 26.91 -6.46
C ILE A 75 -2.38 25.93 -7.44
N ALA A 76 -1.62 24.96 -7.92
CA ALA A 76 -2.16 23.77 -8.58
C ALA A 76 -2.61 22.75 -7.54
N PHE A 77 -3.66 21.97 -7.81
CA PHE A 77 -4.08 20.88 -6.94
C PHE A 77 -4.86 19.82 -7.72
N THR A 78 -4.87 18.58 -7.22
CA THR A 78 -5.62 17.45 -7.78
C THR A 78 -6.99 17.33 -7.13
N SER A 79 -7.97 16.78 -7.85
CA SER A 79 -9.33 16.60 -7.34
C SER A 79 -10.07 15.46 -8.03
N THR A 80 -10.87 14.71 -7.26
CA THR A 80 -11.79 13.66 -7.75
C THR A 80 -13.25 14.15 -7.87
N ARG A 81 -13.48 15.47 -7.83
CA ARG A 81 -14.83 16.07 -7.85
C ARG A 81 -15.62 15.85 -9.14
N ARG A 82 -14.97 15.44 -10.22
CA ARG A 82 -15.56 15.31 -11.55
C ARG A 82 -15.94 13.85 -11.78
N LYS A 83 -17.08 13.65 -12.43
CA LYS A 83 -17.53 12.35 -12.91
C LYS A 83 -17.71 12.42 -14.42
N ASP A 84 -17.45 11.32 -15.11
CA ASP A 84 -17.77 11.21 -16.53
C ASP A 84 -19.28 11.03 -16.77
N ASP A 85 -19.69 10.92 -18.04
CA ASP A 85 -21.10 10.73 -18.44
C ASP A 85 -21.75 9.46 -17.87
N LYS A 86 -20.94 8.51 -17.38
CA LYS A 86 -21.37 7.25 -16.75
C LYS A 86 -21.31 7.31 -15.22
N GLY A 87 -20.97 8.46 -14.63
CA GLY A 87 -20.86 8.64 -13.20
C GLY A 87 -19.55 8.15 -12.59
N ARG A 88 -18.56 7.71 -13.39
CA ARG A 88 -17.26 7.21 -12.93
C ARG A 88 -16.36 8.38 -12.53
N THR A 89 -15.61 8.21 -11.44
CA THR A 89 -14.69 9.22 -10.93
C THR A 89 -13.62 9.59 -11.95
N GLN A 90 -13.38 10.88 -12.14
CA GLN A 90 -12.28 11.41 -12.93
C GLN A 90 -11.29 12.13 -12.02
N SER A 91 -10.00 11.88 -12.24
CA SER A 91 -8.94 12.67 -11.61
C SER A 91 -8.71 13.94 -12.41
N SER A 92 -8.77 15.09 -11.76
CA SER A 92 -8.68 16.41 -12.38
C SER A 92 -7.54 17.22 -11.81
N LEU A 93 -6.86 18.00 -12.64
CA LEU A 93 -5.86 18.98 -12.21
C LEU A 93 -6.41 20.40 -12.38
N TYR A 94 -6.37 21.18 -11.29
CA TYR A 94 -6.85 22.56 -11.23
C TYR A 94 -5.73 23.53 -10.89
N VAL A 95 -5.90 24.79 -11.27
CA VAL A 95 -5.10 25.94 -10.80
C VAL A 95 -6.03 26.98 -10.19
N LEU A 96 -5.66 27.51 -9.01
CA LEU A 96 -6.39 28.54 -8.29
C LEU A 96 -5.48 29.71 -7.95
N ALA A 97 -5.90 30.93 -8.27
CA ALA A 97 -5.20 32.15 -7.87
C ALA A 97 -5.32 32.41 -6.35
N THR A 98 -4.22 32.83 -5.71
CA THR A 98 -4.17 33.01 -4.24
C THR A 98 -4.50 34.43 -3.77
N GLY A 99 -4.35 35.42 -4.66
CA GLY A 99 -4.46 36.86 -4.35
C GLY A 99 -5.88 37.43 -4.17
N GLY A 100 -6.94 36.62 -4.18
CA GLY A 100 -8.31 37.10 -4.01
C GLY A 100 -9.38 36.04 -4.29
N PRO A 101 -10.67 36.40 -4.16
CA PRO A 101 -11.76 35.51 -4.56
C PRO A 101 -11.68 35.22 -6.05
N GLY A 102 -11.75 33.95 -6.42
CA GLY A 102 -11.68 33.45 -7.79
C GLY A 102 -12.12 31.99 -7.86
N GLU A 103 -12.40 31.51 -9.06
CA GLU A 103 -12.72 30.10 -9.31
C GLU A 103 -11.45 29.34 -9.72
N ALA A 104 -11.42 28.04 -9.42
CA ALA A 104 -10.36 27.17 -9.88
C ALA A 104 -10.54 26.87 -11.38
N SER A 105 -9.49 27.04 -12.17
CA SER A 105 -9.45 26.70 -13.58
C SER A 105 -9.03 25.24 -13.75
N LEU A 106 -9.82 24.46 -14.48
CA LEU A 106 -9.46 23.09 -14.86
C LEU A 106 -8.41 23.11 -15.96
N LEU A 107 -7.32 22.37 -15.78
CA LEU A 107 -6.29 22.16 -16.80
C LEU A 107 -6.50 20.86 -17.58
N CYS A 108 -6.74 19.74 -16.88
CA CYS A 108 -6.98 18.45 -17.52
C CYS A 108 -7.76 17.50 -16.61
N GLU A 109 -8.33 16.47 -17.24
CA GLU A 109 -9.00 15.33 -16.61
C GLU A 109 -8.36 14.04 -17.12
N ARG A 110 -8.33 13.02 -16.25
CA ARG A 110 -7.84 11.69 -16.55
C ARG A 110 -8.71 10.64 -15.88
N ASP A 111 -8.82 9.52 -16.59
CA ASP A 111 -9.44 8.29 -16.10
C ASP A 111 -8.68 7.64 -14.93
N GLU A 112 -7.39 7.93 -14.82
CA GLU A 112 -6.48 7.37 -13.81
C GLU A 112 -5.98 8.49 -12.90
N GLY A 113 -5.55 8.14 -11.68
CA GLY A 113 -5.05 9.09 -10.69
C GLY A 113 -3.98 10.03 -11.24
N ILE A 114 -4.01 11.30 -10.82
CA ILE A 114 -2.97 12.31 -11.10
C ILE A 114 -2.17 12.48 -9.82
N GLY A 115 -0.85 12.33 -9.88
CA GLY A 115 0.04 12.49 -8.74
C GLY A 115 1.37 13.12 -9.12
N GLN A 116 2.24 13.35 -8.13
CA GLN A 116 3.61 13.86 -8.30
C GLN A 116 3.67 15.12 -9.18
N VAL A 117 2.81 16.08 -8.87
CA VAL A 117 2.68 17.35 -9.60
C VAL A 117 3.91 18.22 -9.38
N ALA A 118 4.47 18.78 -10.45
CA ALA A 118 5.64 19.67 -10.43
C ALA A 118 5.51 20.81 -11.45
N TYR A 119 5.64 22.06 -11.00
CA TYR A 119 5.71 23.23 -11.89
C TYR A 119 7.06 23.32 -12.58
N SER A 120 7.07 23.78 -13.84
CA SER A 120 8.29 24.27 -14.48
C SER A 120 8.80 25.52 -13.76
N PRO A 121 10.13 25.77 -13.73
CA PRO A 121 10.71 26.94 -13.07
C PRO A 121 10.17 28.28 -13.56
N ASP A 122 9.79 28.37 -14.84
CA ASP A 122 9.16 29.56 -15.41
C ASP A 122 7.64 29.68 -15.12
N GLY A 123 7.04 28.65 -14.53
CA GLY A 123 5.62 28.56 -14.19
C GLY A 123 4.68 28.36 -15.38
N SER A 124 5.19 28.13 -16.59
CA SER A 124 4.38 27.99 -17.81
C SER A 124 3.78 26.60 -18.00
N MET A 125 4.38 25.57 -17.38
CA MET A 125 4.00 24.17 -17.51
C MET A 125 3.88 23.50 -16.13
N ILE A 126 3.06 22.44 -16.10
CA ILE A 126 3.03 21.47 -14.99
C ILE A 126 3.28 20.09 -15.56
N ALA A 127 4.22 19.36 -14.95
CA ALA A 127 4.41 17.93 -15.14
C ALA A 127 3.68 17.15 -14.04
N PHE A 128 3.18 15.96 -14.36
CA PHE A 128 2.55 15.06 -13.39
C PHE A 128 2.64 13.61 -13.88
N ALA A 129 2.57 12.66 -12.94
CA ALA A 129 2.50 11.24 -13.23
C ALA A 129 1.05 10.74 -13.23
N SER A 130 0.69 9.89 -14.20
CA SER A 130 -0.62 9.24 -14.27
C SER A 130 -0.54 7.98 -15.11
N ARG A 131 -1.38 6.99 -14.81
CA ARG A 131 -1.45 5.79 -15.64
C ARG A 131 -2.08 6.10 -17.01
N ALA A 132 -1.60 5.39 -18.03
CA ALA A 132 -2.09 5.51 -19.40
C ALA A 132 -2.75 4.20 -19.83
N ARG A 133 -4.09 4.16 -19.80
CA ARG A 133 -4.89 3.00 -20.20
C ARG A 133 -4.62 2.60 -21.65
N GLY A 134 -4.26 1.33 -21.87
CA GLY A 134 -4.05 0.73 -23.19
C GLY A 134 -5.34 0.18 -23.83
N GLU A 135 -5.18 -0.60 -24.90
CA GLU A 135 -6.30 -1.10 -25.74
C GLU A 135 -7.37 -1.88 -24.97
N HIS A 136 -7.02 -2.51 -23.84
CA HIS A 136 -7.97 -3.26 -23.01
C HIS A 136 -9.15 -2.39 -22.55
N TYR A 137 -8.92 -1.08 -22.38
CA TYR A 137 -9.93 -0.13 -21.90
C TYR A 137 -10.63 0.66 -23.03
N GLU A 138 -10.41 0.31 -24.31
CA GLU A 138 -11.18 0.90 -25.43
C GLU A 138 -12.69 0.64 -25.29
N SER A 139 -13.05 -0.52 -24.72
CA SER A 139 -14.41 -0.80 -24.32
C SER A 139 -14.64 -0.38 -22.87
N PRO A 140 -15.63 0.49 -22.59
CA PRO A 140 -16.03 0.78 -21.23
C PRO A 140 -16.81 -0.38 -20.60
N GLU A 141 -17.36 -1.31 -21.41
CA GLU A 141 -18.09 -2.50 -20.93
C GLU A 141 -17.10 -3.65 -20.67
N VAL A 142 -17.02 -4.10 -19.41
CA VAL A 142 -16.08 -5.14 -18.94
C VAL A 142 -16.18 -6.41 -19.78
N GLY A 143 -17.39 -6.91 -20.02
CA GLY A 143 -17.64 -8.12 -20.83
C GLY A 143 -17.24 -8.01 -22.31
N ALA A 144 -17.10 -6.78 -22.83
CA ALA A 144 -16.64 -6.51 -24.19
C ALA A 144 -15.14 -6.16 -24.27
N ARG A 145 -14.43 -6.09 -23.15
CA ARG A 145 -12.98 -5.87 -23.14
C ARG A 145 -12.27 -7.11 -23.69
N LYS A 146 -11.23 -6.91 -24.49
CA LYS A 146 -10.38 -8.01 -24.99
C LYS A 146 -9.71 -8.72 -23.80
N PRO A 147 -9.50 -10.05 -23.83
CA PRO A 147 -8.71 -10.74 -22.81
C PRO A 147 -7.33 -10.10 -22.62
N ARG A 148 -6.87 -9.99 -21.37
CA ARG A 148 -5.53 -9.46 -21.07
C ARG A 148 -4.46 -10.47 -21.43
N LYS A 149 -3.45 -10.05 -22.19
CA LYS A 149 -2.26 -10.85 -22.45
C LYS A 149 -1.26 -10.63 -21.32
N ILE A 150 -1.12 -11.59 -20.41
CA ILE A 150 -0.12 -11.55 -19.33
C ILE A 150 1.16 -12.23 -19.82
N ASP A 151 2.25 -11.48 -19.92
CA ASP A 151 3.55 -11.96 -20.43
C ASP A 151 4.76 -11.56 -19.58
N ARG A 152 4.55 -10.94 -18.41
CA ARG A 152 5.59 -10.62 -17.41
C ARG A 152 5.09 -10.93 -15.99
N PRO A 153 6.00 -11.20 -15.03
CA PRO A 153 5.64 -11.69 -13.70
C PRO A 153 4.91 -10.64 -12.83
N MET A 154 5.24 -9.36 -12.99
CA MET A 154 4.55 -8.26 -12.32
C MET A 154 3.48 -7.68 -13.25
N TYR A 155 2.22 -8.10 -13.03
CA TYR A 155 1.08 -7.72 -13.87
C TYR A 155 -0.10 -7.13 -13.09
N ARG A 156 -0.03 -7.14 -11.75
CA ARG A 156 -0.96 -6.48 -10.83
C ARG A 156 -0.18 -5.81 -9.71
N LEU A 157 -0.82 -4.87 -9.02
CA LEU A 157 -0.33 -4.24 -7.80
C LEU A 157 -1.48 -4.08 -6.82
N ASN A 158 -1.26 -4.38 -5.55
CA ASN A 158 -2.23 -4.22 -4.47
C ASN A 158 -2.71 -2.76 -4.38
N GLY A 159 -4.01 -2.55 -4.19
CA GLY A 159 -4.64 -1.23 -4.22
C GLY A 159 -4.80 -0.61 -5.62
N GLU A 160 -4.09 -1.12 -6.63
CA GLU A 160 -4.23 -0.64 -8.01
C GLU A 160 -5.05 -1.59 -8.88
N GLY A 161 -4.80 -2.91 -8.79
CA GLY A 161 -5.27 -3.92 -9.74
C GLY A 161 -4.27 -4.21 -10.86
N PHE A 162 -4.71 -4.56 -12.06
CA PHE A 162 -3.82 -4.90 -13.18
C PHE A 162 -3.05 -3.70 -13.74
N THR A 163 -1.73 -3.68 -13.68
CA THR A 163 -0.90 -2.52 -14.09
C THR A 163 -0.30 -2.65 -15.48
N LEU A 164 -0.21 -3.88 -15.99
CA LEU A 164 0.48 -4.26 -17.23
C LEU A 164 0.15 -3.40 -18.45
N ASP A 165 -1.13 -3.08 -18.62
CA ASP A 165 -1.69 -2.35 -19.76
C ASP A 165 -2.14 -0.94 -19.37
N ARG A 166 -1.66 -0.45 -18.23
CA ARG A 166 -1.78 0.95 -17.80
C ARG A 166 -0.50 1.42 -17.09
N PRO A 167 0.64 1.42 -17.82
CA PRO A 167 1.89 1.94 -17.30
C PRO A 167 1.72 3.39 -16.83
N VAL A 168 2.47 3.78 -15.82
CA VAL A 168 2.55 5.17 -15.36
C VAL A 168 3.38 5.95 -16.36
N HIS A 169 2.85 7.04 -16.89
CA HIS A 169 3.59 7.96 -17.75
C HIS A 169 3.68 9.34 -17.08
N VAL A 170 4.70 10.10 -17.49
CA VAL A 170 4.77 11.53 -17.22
C VAL A 170 4.01 12.27 -18.33
N HIS A 171 3.13 13.16 -17.90
CA HIS A 171 2.40 14.07 -18.76
C HIS A 171 2.76 15.51 -18.42
N VAL A 172 2.64 16.41 -19.40
CA VAL A 172 2.80 17.85 -19.18
C VAL A 172 1.59 18.62 -19.70
N VAL A 173 1.26 19.74 -19.06
CA VAL A 173 0.13 20.60 -19.43
C VAL A 173 0.47 22.09 -19.23
N PRO A 174 0.10 22.99 -20.15
CA PRO A 174 0.24 24.44 -19.96
C PRO A 174 -0.62 24.97 -18.81
N THR A 175 -0.05 25.85 -17.98
CA THR A 175 -0.73 26.40 -16.80
C THR A 175 -1.81 27.43 -17.14
N ASP A 176 -1.80 27.96 -18.36
CA ASP A 176 -2.78 28.90 -18.87
C ASP A 176 -4.04 28.23 -19.47
N GLY A 177 -4.06 26.89 -19.54
CA GLY A 177 -5.15 26.11 -20.13
C GLY A 177 -5.26 26.27 -21.65
N SER A 178 -4.22 26.75 -22.33
CA SER A 178 -4.20 26.93 -23.79
C SER A 178 -4.24 25.61 -24.57
N ALA A 179 -3.86 24.49 -23.94
CA ALA A 179 -3.92 23.15 -24.50
C ALA A 179 -4.19 22.10 -23.40
N GLY A 180 -4.66 20.92 -23.81
CA GLY A 180 -4.78 19.77 -22.92
C GLY A 180 -3.43 19.12 -22.60
N ALA A 181 -3.41 18.24 -21.61
CA ALA A 181 -2.21 17.49 -21.23
C ALA A 181 -1.76 16.56 -22.36
N PHE A 182 -0.44 16.45 -22.57
CA PHE A 182 0.15 15.49 -23.49
C PHE A 182 1.17 14.59 -22.80
N ASP A 183 1.25 13.36 -23.28
CA ASP A 183 2.15 12.31 -22.80
C ASP A 183 3.56 12.52 -23.36
N VAL A 184 4.55 12.55 -22.47
CA VAL A 184 5.97 12.76 -22.83
C VAL A 184 6.82 11.52 -22.62
N THR A 185 6.23 10.44 -22.10
CA THR A 185 6.89 9.14 -21.93
C THR A 185 6.00 7.98 -22.38
N PRO A 186 5.43 8.00 -23.60
CA PRO A 186 4.57 6.91 -24.05
C PRO A 186 5.39 5.63 -24.20
N GLY A 187 4.86 4.50 -23.70
CA GLY A 187 5.54 3.22 -23.85
C GLY A 187 4.98 2.16 -22.93
N SER A 188 5.83 1.21 -22.56
CA SER A 188 5.49 0.12 -21.63
C SER A 188 6.21 0.22 -20.29
N SER A 189 7.23 1.08 -20.17
CA SER A 189 7.95 1.35 -18.94
C SER A 189 7.18 2.38 -18.10
N ASP A 190 7.28 2.27 -16.79
CA ASP A 190 6.69 3.24 -15.87
C ASP A 190 7.64 4.44 -15.71
N PHE A 191 7.11 5.66 -15.67
CA PHE A 191 7.82 6.90 -15.39
C PHE A 191 7.09 7.69 -14.30
N SER A 192 7.83 8.16 -13.30
CA SER A 192 7.31 8.84 -12.11
C SER A 192 8.28 9.92 -11.63
N ALA A 193 7.89 10.68 -10.60
CA ALA A 193 8.68 11.71 -9.94
C ALA A 193 9.34 12.72 -10.91
N PRO A 194 8.55 13.46 -11.72
CA PRO A 194 9.09 14.45 -12.64
C PRO A 194 9.77 15.62 -11.90
N ALA A 195 10.97 15.99 -12.34
CA ALA A 195 11.72 17.15 -11.84
C ALA A 195 12.23 18.00 -13.01
N TRP A 196 12.02 19.31 -12.96
CA TRP A 196 12.31 20.20 -14.07
C TRP A 196 13.73 20.75 -14.06
N PHE A 197 14.35 20.83 -15.23
CA PHE A 197 15.54 21.65 -15.42
C PHE A 197 15.16 23.14 -15.46
N SER A 198 16.14 24.00 -15.15
CA SER A 198 15.99 25.47 -15.12
C SER A 198 15.50 26.08 -16.44
N ASP A 199 15.70 25.38 -17.56
CA ASP A 199 15.25 25.80 -18.90
C ASP A 199 13.76 25.61 -19.18
N SER A 200 13.02 24.92 -18.30
CA SER A 200 11.58 24.65 -18.45
C SER A 200 11.19 23.87 -19.72
N VAL A 201 12.13 23.22 -20.39
CA VAL A 201 11.90 22.39 -21.58
C VAL A 201 12.49 20.98 -21.46
N ARG A 202 13.28 20.71 -20.42
CA ARG A 202 13.74 19.37 -20.06
C ARG A 202 13.27 18.97 -18.67
N LEU A 203 13.12 17.67 -18.47
CA LEU A 203 12.72 17.02 -17.23
C LEU A 203 13.61 15.82 -16.92
N LEU A 204 13.77 15.50 -15.63
CA LEU A 204 14.14 14.16 -15.17
C LEU A 204 12.91 13.41 -14.66
N ALA A 205 12.93 12.08 -14.74
CA ALA A 205 11.93 11.21 -14.15
C ALA A 205 12.56 9.89 -13.68
N THR A 206 11.98 9.27 -12.66
CA THR A 206 12.28 7.88 -12.28
C THR A 206 11.60 6.93 -13.25
N ARG A 207 12.38 6.14 -13.97
CA ARG A 207 11.95 5.07 -14.87
C ARG A 207 12.04 3.72 -14.16
N SER A 208 11.02 2.87 -14.29
CA SER A 208 11.11 1.46 -13.91
C SER A 208 10.55 0.56 -15.01
N ASP A 209 11.27 -0.53 -15.31
CA ASP A 209 10.81 -1.56 -16.24
C ASP A 209 11.02 -2.95 -15.65
N THR A 210 9.95 -3.47 -15.05
CA THR A 210 9.95 -4.78 -14.38
C THR A 210 10.11 -5.95 -15.36
N SER A 211 10.00 -5.72 -16.67
CA SER A 211 10.31 -6.72 -17.68
C SER A 211 11.82 -6.86 -17.94
N GLU A 212 12.59 -5.81 -17.65
CA GLU A 212 14.05 -5.81 -17.74
C GLU A 212 14.66 -6.34 -16.44
N ARG A 213 14.31 -5.72 -15.30
CA ARG A 213 14.83 -6.10 -13.99
C ARG A 213 13.90 -5.66 -12.85
N ILE A 214 13.60 -6.61 -11.96
CA ILE A 214 12.81 -6.37 -10.74
C ILE A 214 13.67 -5.60 -9.72
N LEU A 215 13.04 -4.72 -8.90
CA LEU A 215 13.68 -3.86 -7.89
C LEU A 215 14.72 -2.85 -8.42
N SER A 216 14.85 -2.74 -9.74
CA SER A 216 15.68 -1.71 -10.37
C SER A 216 14.81 -0.54 -10.84
N SER A 217 15.39 0.65 -10.72
CA SER A 217 14.86 1.89 -11.28
C SER A 217 16.01 2.77 -11.74
N ASP A 218 15.75 3.59 -12.73
CA ASP A 218 16.72 4.48 -13.36
C ASP A 218 16.23 5.92 -13.33
N ILE A 219 17.17 6.86 -13.50
CA ILE A 219 16.85 8.26 -13.79
C ILE A 219 16.95 8.47 -15.30
N ALA A 220 15.88 8.98 -15.89
CA ALA A 220 15.81 9.30 -17.32
C ALA A 220 15.60 10.80 -17.54
N SER A 221 16.27 11.35 -18.55
CA SER A 221 16.07 12.70 -19.07
C SER A 221 15.04 12.70 -20.20
N ILE A 222 14.19 13.71 -20.25
CA ILE A 222 13.11 13.89 -21.22
C ILE A 222 13.24 15.30 -21.81
N ASP A 223 13.39 15.42 -23.13
CA ASP A 223 13.42 16.70 -23.86
C ASP A 223 12.08 16.95 -24.54
N LEU A 224 11.39 18.04 -24.16
CA LEU A 224 10.05 18.35 -24.68
C LEU A 224 10.05 18.88 -26.12
N VAL A 225 11.20 19.33 -26.62
CA VAL A 225 11.34 19.91 -27.97
C VAL A 225 11.61 18.81 -28.99
N SER A 226 12.55 17.92 -28.70
CA SER A 226 12.86 16.80 -29.60
C SER A 226 11.94 15.60 -29.38
N GLY A 227 11.39 15.44 -28.16
CA GLY A 227 10.67 14.24 -27.73
C GLY A 227 11.60 13.08 -27.35
N ASP A 228 12.90 13.34 -27.20
CA ASP A 228 13.87 12.29 -26.86
C ASP A 228 13.78 11.94 -25.36
N VAL A 229 13.87 10.64 -25.07
CA VAL A 229 14.01 10.10 -23.72
C VAL A 229 15.33 9.34 -23.62
N GLU A 230 16.19 9.76 -22.70
CA GLU A 230 17.51 9.17 -22.47
C GLU A 230 17.62 8.64 -21.04
N VAL A 231 17.91 7.35 -20.89
CA VAL A 231 18.19 6.75 -19.59
C VAL A 231 19.63 7.08 -19.19
N LEU A 232 19.80 7.76 -18.05
CA LEU A 232 21.11 8.26 -17.61
C LEU A 232 21.87 7.23 -16.76
N THR A 233 21.16 6.45 -15.96
CA THR A 233 21.74 5.45 -15.06
C THR A 233 21.81 4.06 -15.69
N ASN A 234 22.54 3.15 -15.05
CA ASN A 234 22.99 1.90 -15.66
C ASN A 234 22.07 0.67 -15.48
N GLY A 235 20.89 0.80 -14.85
CA GLY A 235 19.97 -0.31 -14.58
C GLY A 235 20.49 -1.37 -13.60
N LEU A 236 21.52 -1.05 -12.80
CA LEU A 236 22.08 -1.97 -11.81
C LEU A 236 21.48 -1.82 -10.42
N GLY A 237 21.08 -0.59 -10.06
CA GLY A 237 20.55 -0.23 -8.76
C GLY A 237 19.09 0.18 -8.79
N GLY A 238 18.64 0.77 -7.68
CA GLY A 238 17.40 1.52 -7.58
C GLY A 238 17.74 2.99 -7.46
N TYR A 239 17.55 3.75 -8.54
CA TYR A 239 17.83 5.18 -8.61
C TYR A 239 16.54 5.94 -8.84
N GLY A 240 16.18 6.86 -7.95
CA GLY A 240 14.90 7.53 -8.04
C GLY A 240 14.80 8.88 -7.35
N ALA A 241 13.58 9.42 -7.37
CA ALA A 241 13.20 10.68 -6.77
C ALA A 241 14.19 11.83 -7.09
N PRO A 242 14.46 12.12 -8.38
CA PRO A 242 15.39 13.17 -8.75
C PRO A 242 14.92 14.54 -8.26
N ALA A 243 15.86 15.38 -7.85
CA ALA A 243 15.64 16.76 -7.45
C ALA A 243 16.68 17.65 -8.13
N ILE A 244 16.23 18.77 -8.70
CA ILE A 244 17.07 19.67 -9.51
C ILE A 244 17.03 21.07 -8.89
N ASP A 245 18.20 21.70 -8.73
CA ASP A 245 18.30 23.10 -8.28
C ASP A 245 18.35 24.09 -9.45
N GLU A 246 18.41 25.40 -9.14
CA GLU A 246 18.49 26.46 -10.16
C GLU A 246 19.76 26.41 -11.03
N GLY A 247 20.80 25.68 -10.58
CA GLY A 247 22.05 25.46 -11.30
C GLY A 247 22.10 24.14 -12.08
N ASP A 248 20.96 23.45 -12.19
CA ASP A 248 20.81 22.12 -12.81
C ASP A 248 21.65 21.01 -12.14
N ARG A 249 21.98 21.15 -10.83
CA ARG A 249 22.57 20.05 -10.04
C ARG A 249 21.49 19.03 -9.67
N VAL A 250 21.84 17.75 -9.81
CA VAL A 250 20.89 16.65 -9.59
C VAL A 250 21.18 15.94 -8.28
N GLY A 251 20.26 16.05 -7.33
CA GLY A 251 20.17 15.20 -6.13
C GLY A 251 19.21 14.04 -6.39
N CYS A 252 19.40 12.91 -5.72
CA CYS A 252 18.55 11.73 -5.85
C CYS A 252 18.66 10.82 -4.63
N THR A 253 17.78 9.81 -4.56
CA THR A 253 17.85 8.74 -3.57
C THR A 253 18.03 7.37 -4.24
N GLY A 254 18.60 6.41 -3.51
CA GLY A 254 18.73 5.05 -4.03
C GLY A 254 19.84 4.19 -3.45
N TYR A 255 20.18 3.15 -4.19
CA TYR A 255 21.25 2.18 -3.90
C TYR A 255 21.80 1.58 -5.21
N ASP A 256 23.03 1.03 -5.19
CA ASP A 256 23.73 0.62 -6.42
C ASP A 256 23.48 -0.80 -6.91
N ASP A 257 22.98 -1.69 -6.07
CA ASP A 257 22.82 -3.11 -6.41
C ASP A 257 21.43 -3.62 -6.04
N ALA A 258 20.55 -3.75 -7.05
CA ALA A 258 19.19 -4.26 -6.88
C ALA A 258 19.13 -5.73 -6.45
N ASP A 259 20.23 -6.49 -6.56
CA ASP A 259 20.26 -7.90 -6.13
C ASP A 259 20.51 -8.06 -4.62
N VAL A 260 20.87 -6.97 -3.93
CA VAL A 260 21.09 -6.96 -2.49
C VAL A 260 19.84 -6.42 -1.79
N PHE A 261 19.02 -7.31 -1.25
CA PHE A 261 17.80 -6.93 -0.54
C PHE A 261 17.64 -7.66 0.81
N PRO A 262 17.16 -6.99 1.87
CA PRO A 262 16.89 -5.55 1.96
C PRO A 262 18.20 -4.74 2.05
N GLN A 263 18.09 -3.42 1.84
CA GLN A 263 19.19 -2.50 2.08
C GLN A 263 18.72 -1.09 2.40
N ASN A 264 19.53 -0.36 3.15
CA ASN A 264 19.31 1.07 3.39
C ASN A 264 19.53 1.87 2.10
N SER A 265 18.60 2.77 1.78
CA SER A 265 18.74 3.73 0.70
C SER A 265 19.61 4.91 1.12
N HIS A 266 20.21 5.60 0.16
CA HIS A 266 21.08 6.77 0.37
C HIS A 266 20.55 8.02 -0.32
N VAL A 267 21.08 9.18 0.06
CA VAL A 267 20.95 10.45 -0.67
C VAL A 267 22.28 10.75 -1.37
N GLY A 268 22.23 11.16 -2.63
CA GLY A 268 23.43 11.36 -3.44
C GLY A 268 23.26 12.34 -4.59
N LEU A 269 24.35 12.53 -5.33
CA LEU A 269 24.43 13.43 -6.47
C LEU A 269 24.64 12.65 -7.77
N LEU A 270 23.83 12.93 -8.79
CA LEU A 270 24.06 12.43 -10.14
C LEU A 270 24.78 13.50 -10.96
N ALA A 271 26.08 13.30 -11.20
CA ALA A 271 26.87 14.21 -12.03
C ALA A 271 26.58 14.00 -13.53
N ASP A 272 26.75 15.06 -14.34
CA ASP A 272 26.62 14.97 -15.79
C ASP A 272 27.56 13.90 -16.39
N GLY A 273 27.01 13.04 -17.24
CA GLY A 273 27.69 11.89 -17.84
C GLY A 273 28.02 10.73 -16.88
N ALA A 274 27.66 10.82 -15.59
CA ALA A 274 27.77 9.70 -14.67
C ALA A 274 26.58 8.74 -14.85
N SER A 275 26.84 7.44 -14.75
CA SER A 275 25.80 6.40 -14.84
C SER A 275 25.37 5.84 -13.48
N GLN A 276 25.92 6.39 -12.39
CA GLN A 276 25.56 6.09 -11.00
C GLN A 276 25.73 7.36 -10.15
N PRO A 277 24.88 7.58 -9.12
CA PRO A 277 25.07 8.65 -8.17
C PRO A 277 26.30 8.48 -7.29
N THR A 278 26.84 9.59 -6.79
CA THR A 278 27.77 9.60 -5.66
C THR A 278 26.98 9.77 -4.37
N TRP A 279 26.96 8.75 -3.52
CA TRP A 279 26.20 8.75 -2.26
C TRP A 279 26.89 9.58 -1.17
N LEU A 280 26.19 10.60 -0.67
CA LEU A 280 26.67 11.49 0.39
C LEU A 280 26.47 10.89 1.78
N THR A 281 25.44 10.07 1.96
CA THR A 281 25.01 9.59 3.28
C THR A 281 25.58 8.24 3.70
N THR A 282 26.65 7.77 3.05
CA THR A 282 27.29 6.47 3.38
C THR A 282 27.90 6.42 4.79
N SER A 283 28.11 7.57 5.42
CA SER A 283 28.59 7.69 6.80
C SER A 283 27.50 7.37 7.86
N VAL A 284 26.23 7.41 7.47
CA VAL A 284 25.08 7.13 8.32
C VAL A 284 24.33 5.94 7.74
N ASP A 285 24.60 4.75 8.28
CA ASP A 285 23.97 3.50 7.84
C ASP A 285 22.52 3.40 8.35
N ARG A 286 21.64 4.17 7.73
CA ARG A 286 20.20 4.24 7.97
C ARG A 286 19.47 4.39 6.66
N ASP A 287 18.19 4.05 6.63
CA ASP A 287 17.39 4.15 5.42
C ASP A 287 16.93 5.60 5.18
N TRP A 288 17.38 6.18 4.06
CA TRP A 288 17.05 7.54 3.63
C TRP A 288 15.83 7.61 2.70
N LEU A 289 15.11 6.50 2.54
CA LEU A 289 13.82 6.43 1.86
C LEU A 289 12.77 5.79 2.78
N ALA A 290 12.63 6.38 3.97
CA ALA A 290 11.82 5.85 5.07
C ALA A 290 10.41 5.44 4.61
N PHE A 291 10.09 4.15 4.74
CA PHE A 291 8.75 3.62 4.49
C PHE A 291 7.86 3.74 5.75
N PRO A 292 6.56 4.10 5.64
CA PRO A 292 5.75 4.30 4.43
C PRO A 292 5.70 5.77 3.95
N VAL A 293 6.69 6.60 4.29
CA VAL A 293 6.71 8.04 3.98
C VAL A 293 7.86 8.43 3.04
N PRO A 294 8.02 7.76 1.87
CA PRO A 294 9.10 8.07 0.97
C PRO A 294 8.94 9.50 0.44
N ALA A 295 10.05 10.25 0.41
CA ALA A 295 10.08 11.62 -0.07
C ALA A 295 11.35 11.85 -0.90
N ALA A 296 11.22 12.65 -1.96
CA ALA A 296 12.39 13.15 -2.69
C ALA A 296 13.21 14.09 -1.79
N PRO A 297 14.53 14.17 -1.98
CA PRO A 297 15.32 15.20 -1.31
C PRO A 297 14.97 16.59 -1.89
N GLU A 298 15.14 17.66 -1.11
CA GLU A 298 15.01 19.05 -1.59
C GLU A 298 16.38 19.74 -1.49
N TRP A 299 16.71 20.52 -2.51
CA TRP A 299 17.89 21.39 -2.47
C TRP A 299 17.68 22.59 -1.56
N VAL A 300 18.64 22.85 -0.67
CA VAL A 300 18.70 24.06 0.15
C VAL A 300 20.10 24.63 0.10
N GLY A 301 20.32 25.61 -0.79
CA GLY A 301 21.64 26.19 -1.02
C GLY A 301 22.61 25.14 -1.57
N ASP A 302 23.65 24.81 -0.80
CA ASP A 302 24.66 23.79 -1.14
C ASP A 302 24.45 22.50 -0.33
N SER A 303 23.21 22.20 0.07
CA SER A 303 22.87 20.99 0.83
C SER A 303 21.60 20.34 0.27
N LEU A 304 21.38 19.08 0.63
CA LEU A 304 20.14 18.35 0.40
C LEU A 304 19.45 18.06 1.74
N ARG A 305 18.15 18.29 1.81
CA ARG A 305 17.32 17.86 2.95
C ARG A 305 16.56 16.60 2.59
N ALA A 306 16.51 15.64 3.51
CA ALA A 306 15.86 14.34 3.31
C ALA A 306 15.41 13.71 4.63
N LEU A 307 14.45 12.78 4.55
CA LEU A 307 13.99 12.01 5.69
C LEU A 307 14.91 10.81 5.94
N VAL A 308 15.14 10.47 7.21
CA VAL A 308 15.90 9.29 7.62
C VAL A 308 15.16 8.52 8.72
N ALA A 309 15.05 7.21 8.54
CA ALA A 309 14.50 6.28 9.53
C ALA A 309 15.58 5.85 10.52
N ASP A 310 15.37 6.07 11.82
CA ASP A 310 16.35 5.74 12.86
C ASP A 310 15.68 5.34 14.19
N HIS A 311 15.87 4.09 14.62
CA HIS A 311 15.38 3.53 15.88
C HIS A 311 13.92 3.94 16.20
N GLY A 312 12.98 3.69 15.28
CA GLY A 312 11.56 4.02 15.45
C GLY A 312 11.21 5.50 15.30
N ARG A 313 12.15 6.36 14.89
CA ARG A 313 11.90 7.76 14.56
C ARG A 313 12.05 7.98 13.05
N VAL A 314 11.45 9.06 12.56
CA VAL A 314 11.71 9.59 11.22
C VAL A 314 11.99 11.08 11.34
N SER A 315 13.25 11.46 11.10
CA SER A 315 13.75 12.83 11.22
C SER A 315 13.99 13.45 9.85
N LEU A 316 13.85 14.77 9.75
CA LEU A 316 14.34 15.56 8.62
C LEU A 316 15.78 16.00 8.91
N CYS A 317 16.70 15.61 8.05
CA CYS A 317 18.11 15.94 8.14
C CYS A 317 18.57 16.75 6.93
N GLU A 318 19.59 17.58 7.13
CA GLU A 318 20.32 18.28 6.07
C GLU A 318 21.68 17.61 5.89
N VAL A 319 22.04 17.37 4.63
CA VAL A 319 23.26 16.68 4.18
C VAL A 319 24.03 17.64 3.28
N ASP A 320 25.25 18.02 3.68
CA ASP A 320 26.12 18.84 2.82
C ASP A 320 26.80 18.01 1.72
N LEU A 321 27.46 18.67 0.76
CA LEU A 321 28.13 18.00 -0.37
C LEU A 321 29.35 17.18 0.05
N GLU A 322 29.83 17.34 1.29
CA GLU A 322 30.89 16.55 1.89
C GLU A 322 30.36 15.31 2.65
N GLY A 323 29.03 15.17 2.79
CA GLY A 323 28.38 14.06 3.47
C GLY A 323 28.25 14.22 4.99
N SER A 324 28.39 15.44 5.51
CA SER A 324 28.06 15.77 6.89
C SER A 324 26.55 15.84 7.06
N VAL A 325 26.04 15.20 8.11
CA VAL A 325 24.61 15.12 8.40
C VAL A 325 24.29 15.93 9.66
N SER A 326 23.26 16.76 9.58
CA SER A 326 22.73 17.50 10.73
C SER A 326 21.21 17.38 10.80
N GLU A 327 20.67 17.16 12.00
CA GLU A 327 19.22 17.08 12.21
C GLU A 327 18.60 18.49 12.16
N VAL A 328 17.58 18.65 11.31
CA VAL A 328 16.79 19.90 11.18
C VAL A 328 15.53 19.80 12.03
N VAL A 329 14.82 18.67 11.91
CA VAL A 329 13.62 18.36 12.70
C VAL A 329 13.70 16.90 13.15
N GLY A 330 13.71 16.67 14.46
CA GLY A 330 13.68 15.32 15.03
C GLY A 330 12.82 15.22 16.29
N GLY A 331 13.19 14.30 17.18
CA GLY A 331 12.44 13.98 18.41
C GLY A 331 11.72 12.62 18.33
N ASP A 332 11.03 12.24 19.41
CA ASP A 332 10.20 11.02 19.48
C ASP A 332 8.90 11.19 18.67
N ARG A 333 9.06 11.25 17.34
CA ARG A 333 7.98 11.46 16.37
C ARG A 333 8.34 10.95 14.99
N TRP A 334 7.35 10.88 14.11
CA TRP A 334 7.58 10.71 12.67
C TRP A 334 7.27 12.01 11.94
N VAL A 335 8.26 12.53 11.19
CA VAL A 335 8.02 13.54 10.16
C VAL A 335 7.56 12.83 8.89
N THR A 336 6.35 13.15 8.43
CA THR A 336 5.69 12.43 7.32
C THR A 336 5.55 13.26 6.04
N GLY A 337 6.06 14.50 6.05
CA GLY A 337 6.08 15.41 4.92
C GLY A 337 6.60 16.79 5.31
N TRP A 338 7.19 17.51 4.37
CA TRP A 338 7.82 18.82 4.62
C TRP A 338 7.99 19.62 3.33
N SER A 339 8.30 20.91 3.49
CA SER A 339 8.83 21.79 2.43
C SER A 339 9.63 22.92 3.08
N SER A 340 10.52 23.55 2.31
CA SER A 340 11.31 24.69 2.78
C SER A 340 11.08 25.97 1.98
N ALA A 341 11.29 27.12 2.64
CA ALA A 341 11.47 28.42 2.00
C ALA A 341 12.58 29.16 2.75
N GLY A 342 13.78 29.17 2.17
CA GLY A 342 14.99 29.65 2.86
C GLY A 342 15.29 28.83 4.12
N SER A 343 15.42 29.50 5.27
CA SER A 343 15.64 28.84 6.57
C SER A 343 14.36 28.34 7.24
N THR A 344 13.19 28.66 6.70
CA THR A 344 11.90 28.25 7.27
C THR A 344 11.52 26.88 6.72
N VAL A 345 11.07 25.97 7.60
CA VAL A 345 10.59 24.65 7.23
C VAL A 345 9.17 24.47 7.75
N ALA A 346 8.24 24.13 6.86
CA ALA A 346 6.94 23.61 7.24
C ALA A 346 7.00 22.09 7.18
N PHE A 347 6.49 21.42 8.20
CA PHE A 347 6.50 19.97 8.25
C PHE A 347 5.25 19.43 8.93
N VAL A 348 4.86 18.21 8.56
CA VAL A 348 3.82 17.46 9.25
C VAL A 348 4.46 16.36 10.06
N ALA A 349 3.98 16.20 11.29
CA ALA A 349 4.48 15.16 12.16
C ALA A 349 3.40 14.57 13.05
N GLU A 350 3.57 13.29 13.36
CA GLU A 350 2.72 12.52 14.26
C GLU A 350 3.51 11.96 15.43
N THR A 351 2.80 11.63 16.50
CA THR A 351 3.36 11.08 17.74
C THR A 351 2.45 9.96 18.23
N PRO A 352 2.87 9.14 19.23
CA PRO A 352 1.98 8.16 19.84
C PRO A 352 0.66 8.74 20.38
N LEU A 353 0.58 10.06 20.57
CA LEU A 353 -0.56 10.75 21.14
C LEU A 353 -1.48 11.43 20.12
N HIS A 354 -1.04 11.62 18.88
CA HIS A 354 -1.88 12.23 17.83
C HIS A 354 -1.37 11.92 16.43
N ALA A 355 -2.30 11.73 15.50
CA ALA A 355 -2.03 11.68 14.07
C ALA A 355 -1.41 13.01 13.56
N ALA A 356 -0.98 13.02 12.29
CA ALA A 356 -0.18 14.10 11.75
C ALA A 356 -0.82 15.50 11.85
N GLU A 357 -0.03 16.48 12.30
CA GLU A 357 -0.38 17.89 12.41
C GLU A 357 0.71 18.75 11.77
N LEU A 358 0.35 19.95 11.32
CA LEU A 358 1.26 20.92 10.74
C LEU A 358 2.02 21.70 11.81
N PHE A 359 3.34 21.78 11.62
CA PHE A 359 4.30 22.56 12.38
C PHE A 359 5.14 23.42 11.44
N ILE A 360 5.80 24.41 12.03
CA ILE A 360 6.81 25.23 11.37
C ILE A 360 8.00 25.38 12.31
N VAL A 361 9.20 25.35 11.75
CA VAL A 361 10.43 25.72 12.44
C VAL A 361 11.16 26.81 11.64
N ASP A 362 11.52 27.87 12.34
CA ASP A 362 12.28 29.02 11.84
C ASP A 362 13.22 29.56 12.94
N GLU A 363 13.78 30.75 12.76
CA GLU A 363 14.68 31.38 13.75
C GLU A 363 14.05 31.62 15.13
N SER A 364 12.71 31.66 15.21
CA SER A 364 11.97 31.80 16.48
C SER A 364 11.74 30.47 17.19
N GLY A 365 12.10 29.35 16.57
CA GLY A 365 11.89 28.00 17.05
C GLY A 365 10.63 27.33 16.51
N GLU A 366 10.42 26.09 16.94
CA GLU A 366 9.31 25.26 16.49
C GLU A 366 7.97 25.70 17.09
N ARG A 367 6.91 25.73 16.27
CA ARG A 367 5.52 25.92 16.72
C ARG A 367 4.54 25.07 15.91
N ARG A 368 3.51 24.56 16.57
CA ARG A 368 2.39 23.85 15.95
C ARG A 368 1.38 24.86 15.40
N LEU A 369 0.99 24.70 14.15
CA LEU A 369 0.10 25.61 13.43
C LEU A 369 -1.35 25.10 13.33
N THR A 370 -1.57 23.80 13.51
CA THR A 370 -2.89 23.17 13.38
C THR A 370 -3.27 22.37 14.62
N ASN A 371 -4.57 22.06 14.74
CA ASN A 371 -5.07 21.17 15.79
C ASN A 371 -6.31 20.43 15.26
N VAL A 372 -6.14 19.73 14.14
CA VAL A 372 -7.22 18.99 13.46
C VAL A 372 -7.61 17.72 14.22
N THR A 373 -6.65 17.10 14.91
CA THR A 373 -6.81 15.90 15.73
C THR A 373 -7.53 16.14 17.07
N ARG A 374 -7.86 17.40 17.41
CA ARG A 374 -8.41 17.78 18.72
C ARG A 374 -9.68 17.03 19.14
N ILE A 375 -10.49 16.60 18.17
CA ILE A 375 -11.75 15.90 18.46
C ILE A 375 -11.43 14.49 18.91
N LEU A 376 -10.67 13.73 18.11
CA LEU A 376 -10.22 12.39 18.45
C LEU A 376 -9.42 12.40 19.76
N THR A 377 -8.40 13.24 19.88
CA THR A 377 -7.52 13.27 21.07
C THR A 377 -8.26 13.58 22.37
N ARG A 378 -9.29 14.44 22.34
CA ARG A 378 -10.13 14.73 23.53
C ARG A 378 -11.13 13.62 23.85
N LYS A 379 -11.62 12.91 22.84
CA LYS A 379 -12.61 11.85 23.01
C LYS A 379 -11.95 10.53 23.43
N ALA A 380 -10.87 10.19 22.75
CA ALA A 380 -10.18 8.93 22.87
C ALA A 380 -9.11 8.90 23.96
N GLU A 381 -8.66 10.07 24.43
CA GLU A 381 -7.57 10.24 25.41
C GLU A 381 -6.38 9.29 25.16
N PRO A 382 -5.61 9.50 24.08
CA PRO A 382 -4.52 8.60 23.69
C PRO A 382 -3.48 8.38 24.81
N ILE A 383 -3.02 7.15 24.91
CA ILE A 383 -2.11 6.64 25.92
C ILE A 383 -0.67 6.75 25.41
N PRO A 384 0.27 7.30 26.20
CA PRO A 384 1.66 7.39 25.78
C PRO A 384 2.32 6.01 25.72
N ALA A 385 3.18 5.82 24.71
CA ALA A 385 4.06 4.67 24.62
C ALA A 385 5.25 4.82 25.59
N GLN A 386 5.59 3.75 26.31
CA GLN A 386 6.80 3.67 27.14
C GLN A 386 7.86 2.83 26.41
N ARG A 387 8.98 3.45 26.02
CA ARG A 387 10.12 2.74 25.43
C ARG A 387 10.81 1.83 26.44
N PHE A 388 11.24 0.65 25.98
CA PHE A 388 12.13 -0.25 26.70
C PHE A 388 12.96 -1.07 25.70
N THR A 389 13.94 -1.78 26.22
CA THR A 389 14.83 -2.62 25.41
C THR A 389 14.75 -4.05 25.91
N ALA A 390 14.81 -5.00 24.98
CA ALA A 390 14.94 -6.43 25.25
C ALA A 390 16.29 -6.94 24.76
N VAL A 391 16.95 -7.77 25.57
CA VAL A 391 18.22 -8.40 25.17
C VAL A 391 17.91 -9.76 24.55
N SER A 392 18.32 -9.96 23.30
CA SER A 392 18.17 -11.21 22.55
C SER A 392 19.56 -11.69 22.13
N GLY A 393 20.08 -12.73 22.80
CA GLY A 393 21.46 -13.15 22.61
C GLY A 393 22.45 -12.06 22.98
N ASP A 394 23.15 -11.51 21.99
CA ASP A 394 24.14 -10.43 22.11
C ASP A 394 23.65 -9.09 21.56
N VAL A 395 22.38 -8.98 21.16
CA VAL A 395 21.79 -7.75 20.62
C VAL A 395 20.69 -7.17 21.50
N GLU A 396 20.45 -5.87 21.32
CA GLU A 396 19.38 -5.10 21.96
C GLU A 396 18.29 -4.76 20.94
N VAL A 397 17.06 -5.15 21.25
CA VAL A 397 15.84 -4.95 20.44
C VAL A 397 15.06 -3.75 21.00
N ASP A 398 14.71 -2.81 20.13
CA ASP A 398 13.88 -1.64 20.50
C ASP A 398 12.41 -2.04 20.63
N ALA A 399 11.78 -1.68 21.75
CA ALA A 399 10.39 -1.99 22.03
C ALA A 399 9.65 -0.83 22.72
N TRP A 400 8.32 -0.85 22.61
CA TRP A 400 7.43 0.09 23.29
C TRP A 400 6.29 -0.67 23.96
N MET A 401 5.83 -0.15 25.10
CA MET A 401 4.70 -0.69 25.85
C MET A 401 3.65 0.40 26.08
N TYR A 402 2.40 0.10 25.73
CA TYR A 402 1.23 0.89 26.10
C TYR A 402 0.54 0.21 27.29
N ARG A 403 0.23 1.01 28.30
CA ARG A 403 -0.53 0.54 29.46
C ARG A 403 -2.02 0.51 29.13
N PRO A 404 -2.81 -0.37 29.77
CA PRO A 404 -4.25 -0.30 29.72
C PRO A 404 -4.79 1.09 30.10
N ALA A 405 -5.91 1.49 29.53
CA ALA A 405 -6.68 2.63 30.05
C ALA A 405 -7.06 2.39 31.52
N ASP A 406 -7.17 3.47 32.31
CA ASP A 406 -7.46 3.42 33.75
C ASP A 406 -6.53 2.50 34.55
N PHE A 407 -5.25 2.47 34.15
CA PHE A 407 -4.24 1.60 34.75
C PHE A 407 -4.19 1.66 36.28
N ASP A 408 -4.46 0.52 36.90
CA ASP A 408 -4.29 0.25 38.32
C ASP A 408 -3.11 -0.72 38.53
N PRO A 409 -2.01 -0.29 39.19
CA PRO A 409 -0.83 -1.13 39.41
C PRO A 409 -1.06 -2.32 40.35
N SER A 410 -2.23 -2.42 41.01
CA SER A 410 -2.58 -3.56 41.85
C SER A 410 -3.24 -4.72 41.08
N LYS A 411 -3.58 -4.52 39.81
CA LYS A 411 -4.21 -5.53 38.93
C LYS A 411 -3.17 -6.16 38.00
N HIS A 412 -3.55 -7.32 37.44
CA HIS A 412 -2.81 -7.99 36.37
C HIS A 412 -3.61 -7.95 35.07
N TYR A 413 -2.94 -7.69 33.96
CA TYR A 413 -3.54 -7.42 32.66
C TYR A 413 -3.08 -8.43 31.61
N PRO A 414 -3.95 -8.83 30.67
CA PRO A 414 -3.51 -9.58 29.50
C PRO A 414 -2.58 -8.71 28.64
N MET A 415 -1.64 -9.31 27.93
CA MET A 415 -0.73 -8.61 27.03
C MET A 415 -0.92 -9.04 25.58
N LEU A 416 -0.87 -8.11 24.65
CA LEU A 416 -0.83 -8.34 23.22
C LEU A 416 0.56 -7.96 22.69
N LEU A 417 1.23 -8.89 22.01
CA LEU A 417 2.40 -8.60 21.18
C LEU A 417 1.94 -8.29 19.76
N ASN A 418 2.15 -7.06 19.30
CA ASN A 418 1.91 -6.62 17.93
C ASN A 418 3.21 -6.68 17.11
N ILE A 419 3.17 -7.30 15.93
CA ILE A 419 4.31 -7.52 15.05
C ILE A 419 4.06 -6.78 13.72
N HIS A 420 4.98 -5.91 13.30
CA HIS A 420 4.82 -5.14 12.07
C HIS A 420 5.02 -5.99 10.81
N GLY A 421 4.49 -5.51 9.68
CA GLY A 421 4.75 -6.05 8.34
C GLY A 421 6.16 -5.73 7.83
N GLY A 422 6.43 -5.97 6.54
CA GLY A 422 7.74 -5.72 5.93
C GLY A 422 8.40 -7.00 5.42
N PRO A 423 9.41 -7.58 6.12
CA PRO A 423 9.87 -7.24 7.47
C PRO A 423 10.74 -5.99 7.57
N PHE A 424 11.24 -5.46 6.45
CA PHE A 424 12.10 -4.26 6.42
C PHE A 424 11.31 -2.95 6.56
N THR A 425 10.62 -2.79 7.69
CA THR A 425 9.98 -1.55 8.15
C THR A 425 10.26 -1.38 9.64
N GLN A 426 9.70 -0.36 10.28
CA GLN A 426 9.84 -0.17 11.73
C GLN A 426 8.52 0.28 12.36
N TYR A 427 8.21 -0.27 13.53
CA TYR A 427 7.39 0.43 14.52
C TYR A 427 8.15 1.59 15.13
N GLY A 428 7.45 2.49 15.82
CA GLY A 428 8.07 3.70 16.29
C GLY A 428 7.18 4.67 17.04
N ASP A 429 7.65 5.90 17.09
CA ASP A 429 7.01 7.02 17.78
C ASP A 429 5.97 7.71 16.89
N PHE A 430 5.00 6.96 16.37
CA PHE A 430 3.90 7.49 15.55
C PHE A 430 2.53 7.13 16.15
N PHE A 431 1.46 7.72 15.61
CA PHE A 431 0.12 7.45 16.10
C PHE A 431 -0.37 6.09 15.60
N TYR A 432 -0.33 5.09 16.46
CA TYR A 432 -0.81 3.76 16.15
C TYR A 432 -2.18 3.52 16.81
N ASP A 433 -3.25 3.67 16.02
CA ASP A 433 -4.63 3.63 16.48
C ASP A 433 -5.05 2.24 16.99
N GLU A 434 -4.56 1.15 16.41
CA GLU A 434 -4.81 -0.21 16.91
C GLU A 434 -4.27 -0.38 18.34
N ALA A 435 -3.02 0.02 18.60
CA ALA A 435 -2.46 -0.02 19.95
C ALA A 435 -3.25 0.86 20.94
N GLN A 436 -3.77 2.01 20.48
CA GLN A 436 -4.64 2.86 21.31
C GLN A 436 -5.97 2.17 21.64
N MET A 437 -6.59 1.53 20.65
CA MET A 437 -7.83 0.78 20.82
C MET A 437 -7.64 -0.40 21.79
N GLU A 438 -6.60 -1.19 21.59
CA GLU A 438 -6.29 -2.36 22.43
C GLU A 438 -5.97 -1.97 23.88
N ALA A 439 -5.16 -0.93 24.06
CA ALA A 439 -4.87 -0.41 25.38
C ALA A 439 -6.15 0.07 26.09
N HIS A 440 -7.05 0.74 25.38
CA HIS A 440 -8.36 1.13 25.91
C HIS A 440 -9.31 -0.06 26.15
N ALA A 441 -9.15 -1.16 25.44
CA ALA A 441 -9.86 -2.41 25.69
C ALA A 441 -9.32 -3.19 26.91
N GLY A 442 -8.26 -2.70 27.56
CA GLY A 442 -7.74 -3.24 28.81
C GLY A 442 -6.51 -4.13 28.66
N PHE A 443 -5.86 -4.14 27.50
CA PHE A 443 -4.63 -4.89 27.25
C PHE A 443 -3.38 -4.05 27.54
N VAL A 444 -2.31 -4.71 27.98
CA VAL A 444 -0.96 -4.18 27.81
C VAL A 444 -0.56 -4.45 26.36
N VAL A 445 -0.18 -3.43 25.61
CA VAL A 445 0.22 -3.60 24.20
C VAL A 445 1.72 -3.46 24.10
N VAL A 446 2.39 -4.42 23.46
CA VAL A 446 3.82 -4.38 23.21
C VAL A 446 4.06 -4.42 21.71
N ILE A 447 4.86 -3.48 21.20
CA ILE A 447 5.38 -3.44 19.83
C ILE A 447 6.91 -3.43 19.88
N ALA A 448 7.56 -3.98 18.87
CA ALA A 448 9.02 -4.01 18.79
C ALA A 448 9.54 -4.07 17.35
N ASN A 449 10.83 -3.77 17.19
CA ASN A 449 11.56 -3.83 15.94
C ASN A 449 12.62 -4.96 16.01
N PRO A 450 12.26 -6.23 15.75
CA PRO A 450 13.21 -7.34 15.74
C PRO A 450 14.26 -7.21 14.61
N ARG A 451 15.31 -8.03 14.62
CA ARG A 451 16.22 -8.16 13.47
C ARG A 451 15.43 -8.43 12.19
N GLY A 452 15.84 -7.81 11.09
CA GLY A 452 15.06 -7.74 9.85
C GLY A 452 14.30 -6.43 9.64
N SER A 453 14.07 -5.66 10.71
CA SER A 453 13.44 -4.32 10.65
C SER A 453 14.33 -3.29 9.95
N SER A 454 13.73 -2.20 9.48
CA SER A 454 14.44 -0.99 9.07
C SER A 454 14.80 -0.12 10.30
N GLY A 455 15.31 1.09 10.08
CA GLY A 455 15.62 2.05 11.15
C GLY A 455 16.92 1.74 11.89
N ARG A 456 17.72 0.79 11.38
CA ARG A 456 19.04 0.42 11.88
C ARG A 456 20.00 0.19 10.70
N ASP A 457 21.20 -0.26 11.01
CA ASP A 457 22.22 -0.61 10.00
C ASP A 457 21.80 -1.75 9.08
N ASN A 458 22.51 -1.89 7.96
CA ASN A 458 22.25 -2.93 6.98
C ASN A 458 22.39 -4.35 7.56
N ASP A 459 23.30 -4.55 8.52
CA ASP A 459 23.50 -5.85 9.16
C ASP A 459 22.24 -6.27 9.95
N TRP A 460 21.61 -5.33 10.66
CA TRP A 460 20.33 -5.54 11.34
C TRP A 460 19.21 -5.95 10.37
N GLY A 461 19.04 -5.22 9.28
CA GLY A 461 17.99 -5.50 8.28
C GLY A 461 18.20 -6.81 7.53
N ARG A 462 19.46 -7.20 7.31
CA ARG A 462 19.82 -8.42 6.57
C ARG A 462 19.99 -9.65 7.44
N ALA A 463 19.91 -9.51 8.76
CA ALA A 463 20.13 -10.60 9.72
C ALA A 463 19.16 -11.79 9.57
N ILE A 464 18.07 -11.65 8.81
CA ILE A 464 17.06 -12.70 8.58
C ILE A 464 17.02 -13.20 7.14
N ARG A 465 18.00 -12.84 6.30
CA ARG A 465 18.08 -13.35 4.93
C ARG A 465 18.23 -14.88 4.93
N GLY A 466 17.84 -15.49 3.82
CA GLY A 466 17.84 -16.94 3.66
C GLY A 466 19.23 -17.58 3.71
N THR A 467 19.24 -18.89 3.86
CA THR A 467 20.45 -19.72 4.00
C THR A 467 21.35 -19.68 2.78
N ALA A 468 20.81 -19.49 1.57
CA ALA A 468 21.62 -19.31 0.35
C ALA A 468 22.43 -18.00 0.35
N LEU A 469 22.15 -17.11 1.29
CA LEU A 469 22.82 -15.81 1.49
C LEU A 469 23.56 -15.76 2.83
N ASP A 470 23.95 -16.94 3.36
CA ASP A 470 24.63 -17.11 4.65
C ASP A 470 23.84 -16.60 5.87
N GLY A 471 22.54 -16.34 5.71
CA GLY A 471 21.65 -15.94 6.79
C GLY A 471 20.87 -17.12 7.41
N PRO A 472 20.26 -16.91 8.58
CA PRO A 472 19.50 -17.96 9.28
C PRO A 472 18.06 -18.14 8.75
N GLY A 473 17.57 -17.25 7.89
CA GLY A 473 16.22 -17.27 7.32
C GLY A 473 15.14 -16.67 8.23
N TRP A 474 13.94 -16.49 7.70
CA TRP A 474 12.79 -16.01 8.48
C TRP A 474 12.34 -17.03 9.53
N GLY A 475 11.80 -16.54 10.65
CA GLY A 475 11.33 -17.40 11.76
C GLY A 475 12.48 -17.98 12.60
N SER A 476 13.66 -17.37 12.52
CA SER A 476 14.86 -17.71 13.28
C SER A 476 15.16 -16.63 14.32
N VAL A 477 16.14 -15.76 14.09
CA VAL A 477 16.59 -14.72 15.00
C VAL A 477 15.57 -13.60 15.21
N ASP A 478 14.71 -13.35 14.22
CA ASP A 478 13.52 -12.50 14.30
C ASP A 478 12.48 -13.06 15.28
N TYR A 479 12.23 -14.37 15.23
CA TYR A 479 11.37 -15.05 16.19
C TYR A 479 11.97 -14.99 17.61
N ASP A 480 13.27 -15.28 17.75
CA ASP A 480 13.97 -15.20 19.03
C ASP A 480 13.89 -13.78 19.63
N ASP A 481 14.05 -12.75 18.80
CA ASP A 481 13.93 -11.35 19.22
C ASP A 481 12.52 -11.04 19.75
N CYS A 482 11.48 -11.49 19.05
CA CYS A 482 10.11 -11.30 19.52
C CYS A 482 9.85 -12.03 20.84
N MET A 483 10.37 -13.24 21.02
CA MET A 483 10.23 -13.98 22.27
C MET A 483 11.02 -13.33 23.41
N ALA A 484 12.21 -12.79 23.13
CA ALA A 484 12.99 -12.02 24.09
C ALA A 484 12.27 -10.74 24.53
N VAL A 485 11.55 -10.07 23.63
CA VAL A 485 10.70 -8.92 23.95
C VAL A 485 9.57 -9.32 24.91
N VAL A 486 8.90 -10.44 24.68
CA VAL A 486 7.88 -10.97 25.59
C VAL A 486 8.47 -11.25 26.98
N ASP A 487 9.64 -11.89 27.05
CA ASP A 487 10.30 -12.20 28.31
C ASP A 487 10.75 -10.95 29.07
N ALA A 488 11.36 -9.99 28.37
CA ALA A 488 11.74 -8.71 28.94
C ALA A 488 10.54 -7.91 29.44
N ALA A 489 9.41 -7.92 28.72
CA ALA A 489 8.19 -7.27 29.15
C ALA A 489 7.66 -7.89 30.45
N LEU A 490 7.58 -9.22 30.54
CA LEU A 490 7.15 -9.93 31.75
C LEU A 490 8.06 -9.68 32.95
N GLU A 491 9.37 -9.58 32.73
CA GLU A 491 10.35 -9.28 33.78
C GLU A 491 10.23 -7.84 34.28
N GLN A 492 10.15 -6.87 33.36
CA GLN A 492 10.17 -5.45 33.70
C GLN A 492 8.81 -4.94 34.20
N PHE A 493 7.71 -5.57 33.78
CA PHE A 493 6.34 -5.12 34.04
C PHE A 493 5.52 -6.23 34.76
N PRO A 494 5.67 -6.38 36.09
CA PRO A 494 5.07 -7.48 36.84
C PRO A 494 3.53 -7.45 36.93
N PHE A 495 2.89 -6.39 36.42
CA PHE A 495 1.43 -6.31 36.26
C PHE A 495 0.95 -7.01 34.97
N ILE A 496 1.84 -7.58 34.16
CA ILE A 496 1.45 -8.42 33.03
C ILE A 496 1.13 -9.83 33.54
N ASP A 497 0.01 -10.37 33.07
CA ASP A 497 -0.41 -11.73 33.37
C ASP A 497 0.23 -12.72 32.38
N ALA A 498 1.20 -13.49 32.85
CA ALA A 498 1.94 -14.45 32.04
C ALA A 498 1.08 -15.59 31.46
N ASP A 499 -0.12 -15.84 32.01
CA ASP A 499 -1.05 -16.86 31.54
C ASP A 499 -2.04 -16.31 30.49
N ARG A 500 -2.01 -15.00 30.22
CA ARG A 500 -2.93 -14.32 29.27
C ARG A 500 -2.18 -13.47 28.26
N LEU A 501 -1.38 -14.16 27.44
CA LEU A 501 -0.64 -13.56 26.33
C LEU A 501 -1.39 -13.77 25.01
N GLY A 502 -1.48 -12.74 24.19
CA GLY A 502 -1.93 -12.80 22.80
C GLY A 502 -0.85 -12.28 21.86
N VAL A 503 -0.91 -12.71 20.60
CA VAL A 503 -0.01 -12.24 19.54
C VAL A 503 -0.80 -11.90 18.28
N LEU A 504 -0.44 -10.82 17.62
CA LEU A 504 -1.05 -10.43 16.36
C LEU A 504 -0.09 -9.68 15.45
N GLY A 505 -0.44 -9.62 14.18
CA GLY A 505 0.31 -8.85 13.19
C GLY A 505 -0.21 -9.03 11.77
N GLY A 506 0.10 -8.04 10.95
CA GLY A 506 -0.25 -7.97 9.53
C GLY A 506 0.91 -8.32 8.60
N SER A 507 0.63 -8.93 7.44
CA SER A 507 1.65 -9.20 6.40
C SER A 507 2.77 -10.12 6.92
N TYR A 508 4.04 -9.67 6.95
CA TYR A 508 5.12 -10.42 7.62
C TYR A 508 4.82 -10.63 9.12
N GLY A 509 4.19 -9.67 9.80
CA GLY A 509 3.72 -9.85 11.18
C GLY A 509 2.66 -10.95 11.29
N GLY A 510 1.84 -11.14 10.25
CA GLY A 510 0.89 -12.25 10.14
C GLY A 510 1.59 -13.60 9.89
N TYR A 511 2.68 -13.61 9.11
CA TYR A 511 3.60 -14.75 9.00
C TYR A 511 4.17 -15.13 10.38
N MET A 512 4.75 -14.16 11.10
CA MET A 512 5.38 -14.40 12.38
C MET A 512 4.35 -14.83 13.44
N THR A 513 3.15 -14.26 13.42
CA THR A 513 2.04 -14.69 14.28
C THR A 513 1.69 -16.17 14.06
N SER A 514 1.51 -16.58 12.81
CA SER A 514 1.25 -17.99 12.45
C SER A 514 2.44 -18.90 12.76
N TRP A 515 3.66 -18.42 12.58
CA TRP A 515 4.90 -19.13 12.91
C TRP A 515 4.96 -19.40 14.41
N MET A 516 4.77 -18.39 15.25
CA MET A 516 4.83 -18.50 16.71
C MET A 516 3.87 -19.55 17.25
N VAL A 517 2.60 -19.54 16.83
CA VAL A 517 1.60 -20.53 17.31
C VAL A 517 1.85 -21.95 16.80
N GLY A 518 2.73 -22.13 15.81
CA GLY A 518 3.24 -23.44 15.40
C GLY A 518 4.45 -23.92 16.20
N HIS A 519 5.10 -23.04 16.96
CA HIS A 519 6.37 -23.32 17.65
C HIS A 519 6.30 -23.17 19.17
N THR A 520 5.24 -22.58 19.72
CA THR A 520 5.04 -22.43 21.15
C THR A 520 3.56 -22.38 21.55
N ASP A 521 3.27 -22.87 22.76
CA ASP A 521 1.93 -22.82 23.37
C ASP A 521 1.76 -21.64 24.35
N ARG A 522 2.71 -20.68 24.39
CA ARG A 522 2.69 -19.57 25.36
C ARG A 522 1.54 -18.57 25.14
N PHE A 523 1.03 -18.46 23.91
CA PHE A 523 -0.01 -17.50 23.57
C PHE A 523 -1.40 -18.14 23.66
N ALA A 524 -2.27 -17.58 24.48
CA ALA A 524 -3.65 -18.02 24.67
C ALA A 524 -4.56 -17.67 23.47
N ALA A 525 -4.18 -16.67 22.67
CA ALA A 525 -4.89 -16.24 21.47
C ALA A 525 -3.91 -15.70 20.41
N ALA A 526 -4.30 -15.77 19.14
CA ALA A 526 -3.55 -15.19 18.04
C ALA A 526 -4.46 -14.63 16.94
N CYS A 527 -4.06 -13.51 16.33
CA CYS A 527 -4.71 -12.90 15.17
C CYS A 527 -3.69 -12.70 14.03
N SER A 528 -3.71 -13.60 13.04
CA SER A 528 -2.87 -13.49 11.84
C SER A 528 -3.64 -12.77 10.75
N GLU A 529 -3.16 -11.59 10.36
CA GLU A 529 -3.85 -10.72 9.41
C GLU A 529 -3.06 -10.60 8.11
N ARG A 530 -3.74 -10.70 6.96
CA ARG A 530 -3.15 -10.60 5.60
C ARG A 530 -1.78 -11.31 5.47
N GLY A 531 -1.63 -12.42 6.19
CA GLY A 531 -0.33 -13.00 6.52
C GLY A 531 0.16 -14.00 5.48
N VAL A 532 1.48 -14.18 5.44
CA VAL A 532 2.09 -15.20 4.58
C VAL A 532 2.10 -16.53 5.32
N ASN A 533 1.20 -17.45 4.94
CA ASN A 533 1.15 -18.78 5.55
C ASN A 533 1.86 -19.86 4.73
N ASN A 534 1.97 -19.66 3.42
CA ASN A 534 2.67 -20.56 2.50
C ASN A 534 3.55 -19.74 1.55
N LEU A 535 4.87 -19.87 1.71
CA LEU A 535 5.84 -19.05 1.00
C LEU A 535 6.00 -19.49 -0.46
N LEU A 536 5.73 -20.75 -0.78
CA LEU A 536 5.73 -21.26 -2.17
C LEU A 536 4.65 -20.57 -3.00
N THR A 537 3.45 -20.44 -2.45
CA THR A 537 2.36 -19.75 -3.15
C THR A 537 2.61 -18.25 -3.22
N LEU A 538 3.18 -17.64 -2.16
CA LEU A 538 3.47 -16.21 -2.14
C LEU A 538 4.37 -15.78 -3.31
N ASP A 539 5.47 -16.52 -3.52
CA ASP A 539 6.48 -16.18 -4.55
C ASP A 539 5.90 -16.21 -5.97
N LEU A 540 4.78 -16.92 -6.17
CA LEU A 540 4.15 -17.13 -7.48
C LEU A 540 2.85 -16.36 -7.69
N THR A 541 2.12 -16.01 -6.63
CA THR A 541 0.78 -15.42 -6.73
C THR A 541 0.68 -13.99 -6.23
N SER A 542 1.65 -13.50 -5.46
CA SER A 542 1.63 -12.10 -5.03
C SER A 542 1.94 -11.15 -6.18
N ASP A 543 1.49 -9.92 -6.05
CA ASP A 543 1.83 -8.80 -6.92
C ASP A 543 3.33 -8.43 -6.91
N ILE A 544 4.05 -8.88 -5.88
CA ILE A 544 5.51 -8.79 -5.76
C ILE A 544 6.22 -10.14 -6.04
N ALA A 545 5.64 -10.99 -6.89
CA ALA A 545 6.23 -12.27 -7.28
C ALA A 545 7.71 -12.13 -7.68
N GLY A 546 8.55 -13.01 -7.14
CA GLY A 546 10.00 -12.98 -7.32
C GLY A 546 10.76 -12.01 -6.41
N VAL A 547 10.11 -11.05 -5.73
CA VAL A 547 10.79 -10.17 -4.76
C VAL A 547 11.28 -10.96 -3.55
N CYS A 548 10.52 -11.96 -3.10
CA CYS A 548 10.92 -12.84 -2.01
C CYS A 548 12.22 -13.60 -2.32
N ALA A 549 12.49 -13.94 -3.59
CA ALA A 549 13.74 -14.59 -3.96
C ALA A 549 15.00 -13.77 -3.59
N PHE A 550 14.91 -12.44 -3.53
CA PHE A 550 16.04 -11.60 -3.11
C PHE A 550 16.31 -11.66 -1.59
N TRP A 551 15.28 -11.93 -0.79
CA TRP A 551 15.42 -12.20 0.64
C TRP A 551 16.10 -13.54 0.91
N PHE A 552 15.78 -14.56 0.11
CA PHE A 552 16.25 -15.92 0.33
C PHE A 552 17.51 -16.28 -0.46
N GLY A 553 17.78 -15.57 -1.55
CA GLY A 553 18.93 -15.76 -2.45
C GLY A 553 18.70 -16.78 -3.56
N GLU A 554 17.50 -17.32 -3.63
CA GLU A 554 17.15 -18.42 -4.52
C GLU A 554 15.65 -18.39 -4.82
N SER A 555 15.24 -19.00 -5.93
CA SER A 555 13.82 -19.09 -6.29
C SER A 555 13.13 -20.26 -5.58
N ALA A 556 11.87 -20.04 -5.17
CA ALA A 556 11.01 -21.08 -4.65
C ALA A 556 10.76 -22.23 -5.67
N LEU A 557 10.88 -21.96 -6.98
CA LEU A 557 10.67 -22.96 -8.02
C LEU A 557 11.79 -24.02 -8.05
N ASP A 558 13.02 -23.58 -7.83
CA ASP A 558 14.19 -24.46 -7.85
C ASP A 558 14.44 -25.12 -6.48
N ASN A 559 14.07 -24.43 -5.39
CA ASN A 559 14.38 -24.83 -4.00
C ASN A 559 13.13 -24.94 -3.11
N ALA A 560 12.04 -25.49 -3.66
CA ALA A 560 10.74 -25.55 -2.99
C ALA A 560 10.76 -26.18 -1.58
N LEU A 561 11.68 -27.13 -1.31
CA LEU A 561 11.75 -27.79 -0.01
C LEU A 561 12.25 -26.88 1.12
N ASP A 562 13.20 -25.99 0.82
CA ASP A 562 13.77 -25.07 1.79
C ASP A 562 12.73 -23.99 2.15
N TRP A 563 12.02 -23.49 1.14
CA TRP A 563 10.87 -22.59 1.30
C TRP A 563 9.69 -23.22 2.06
N ASP A 564 9.44 -24.52 1.88
CA ASP A 564 8.43 -25.26 2.65
C ASP A 564 8.81 -25.36 4.14
N GLN A 565 10.10 -25.46 4.49
CA GLN A 565 10.54 -25.55 5.89
C GLN A 565 10.22 -24.30 6.70
N ILE A 566 10.22 -23.14 6.05
CA ILE A 566 9.93 -21.85 6.68
C ILE A 566 8.48 -21.43 6.49
N SER A 567 7.60 -22.28 5.95
CA SER A 567 6.18 -21.95 5.80
C SER A 567 5.39 -22.28 7.08
N PRO A 568 4.69 -21.32 7.73
CA PRO A 568 3.93 -21.57 8.95
C PRO A 568 2.91 -22.70 8.82
N VAL A 569 2.33 -22.84 7.62
CA VAL A 569 1.42 -23.93 7.25
C VAL A 569 1.97 -25.31 7.64
N ARG A 570 3.29 -25.53 7.50
CA ARG A 570 3.95 -26.81 7.76
C ARG A 570 3.94 -27.22 9.23
N HIS A 571 4.03 -26.24 10.13
CA HIS A 571 4.27 -26.47 11.56
C HIS A 571 2.99 -26.54 12.38
N ARG A 572 1.84 -26.33 11.74
CA ARG A 572 0.56 -26.60 12.37
C ARG A 572 0.27 -28.11 12.33
N GLU A 573 -0.22 -28.66 13.43
CA GLU A 573 -0.75 -30.02 13.43
C GLU A 573 -1.98 -30.11 12.51
N TYR A 574 -1.76 -30.53 11.26
CA TYR A 574 -2.81 -30.95 10.32
C TYR A 574 -3.46 -32.29 10.70
N SER A 575 -3.30 -32.75 11.94
CA SER A 575 -3.98 -33.93 12.49
C SER A 575 -5.51 -33.81 12.35
N LEU A 576 -6.04 -32.59 12.30
CA LEU A 576 -7.44 -32.33 11.98
C LEU A 576 -7.80 -32.65 10.52
N PHE A 577 -6.98 -32.34 9.52
CA PHE A 577 -7.37 -32.51 8.11
C PHE A 577 -7.60 -33.97 7.71
N SER A 578 -6.78 -34.88 8.23
CA SER A 578 -7.00 -36.33 8.02
C SER A 578 -8.29 -36.82 8.65
N SER A 579 -8.73 -36.22 9.76
CA SER A 579 -10.03 -36.49 10.39
C SER A 579 -11.22 -35.84 9.65
N LEU A 580 -10.99 -34.71 8.96
CA LEU A 580 -12.00 -33.94 8.23
C LEU A 580 -12.22 -34.43 6.80
N LEU A 581 -11.18 -34.96 6.16
CA LEU A 581 -11.18 -35.42 4.77
C LEU A 581 -12.31 -36.39 4.42
N PRO A 582 -12.66 -37.39 5.25
CA PRO A 582 -13.81 -38.26 4.99
C PRO A 582 -15.14 -37.49 4.94
N THR A 583 -15.36 -36.58 5.88
CA THR A 583 -16.57 -35.75 5.97
C THR A 583 -16.65 -34.75 4.80
N LEU A 584 -15.53 -34.10 4.47
CA LEU A 584 -15.44 -33.20 3.31
C LEU A 584 -15.73 -33.97 2.00
N ASN A 585 -15.18 -35.18 1.85
CA ASN A 585 -15.47 -36.04 0.70
C ASN A 585 -16.95 -36.44 0.62
N GLU A 586 -17.59 -36.74 1.76
CA GLU A 586 -19.01 -37.08 1.80
C GLU A 586 -19.89 -35.87 1.44
N ARG A 587 -19.59 -34.69 2.00
CA ARG A 587 -20.29 -33.45 1.64
C ARG A 587 -20.09 -33.09 0.17
N HIS A 588 -18.86 -33.21 -0.34
CA HIS A 588 -18.56 -33.00 -1.75
C HIS A 588 -19.37 -33.95 -2.65
N LYS A 589 -19.40 -35.25 -2.35
CA LYS A 589 -20.24 -36.21 -3.07
C LYS A 589 -21.73 -35.85 -3.01
N SER A 590 -22.23 -35.44 -1.84
CA SER A 590 -23.62 -35.01 -1.72
C SER A 590 -23.93 -33.74 -2.52
N ARG A 591 -22.97 -32.83 -2.69
CA ARG A 591 -23.13 -31.62 -3.52
C ARG A 591 -23.11 -31.93 -5.01
N VAL A 592 -22.17 -32.76 -5.45
CA VAL A 592 -22.10 -33.28 -6.83
C VAL A 592 -23.45 -33.87 -7.28
N GLU A 593 -24.21 -34.44 -6.36
CA GLU A 593 -25.50 -35.07 -6.66
C GLU A 593 -26.72 -34.14 -6.57
N LYS A 594 -26.61 -32.97 -5.92
CA LYS A 594 -27.80 -32.19 -5.49
C LYS A 594 -27.72 -30.69 -5.74
N ASP A 595 -26.53 -30.16 -5.99
CA ASP A 595 -26.32 -28.72 -6.15
C ASP A 595 -26.38 -28.33 -7.64
N PRO A 596 -27.41 -27.57 -8.07
CA PRO A 596 -27.58 -27.16 -9.47
C PRO A 596 -26.37 -26.41 -10.03
N ASP A 597 -25.75 -25.57 -9.20
CA ASP A 597 -24.63 -24.71 -9.58
C ASP A 597 -23.35 -25.52 -9.76
N TYR A 598 -23.13 -26.50 -8.87
CA TYR A 598 -21.99 -27.40 -8.98
C TYR A 598 -22.11 -28.33 -10.20
N ILE A 599 -23.32 -28.85 -10.47
CA ILE A 599 -23.59 -29.69 -11.65
C ILE A 599 -23.38 -28.87 -12.94
N TYR A 600 -23.84 -27.62 -12.97
CA TYR A 600 -23.59 -26.68 -14.06
C TYR A 600 -22.09 -26.52 -14.35
N LEU A 601 -21.28 -26.26 -13.31
CA LEU A 601 -19.82 -26.13 -13.45
C LEU A 601 -19.18 -27.40 -14.01
N VAL A 602 -19.57 -28.58 -13.52
CA VAL A 602 -19.04 -29.85 -14.01
C VAL A 602 -19.40 -30.05 -15.49
N ASP A 603 -20.63 -29.76 -15.89
CA ASP A 603 -21.08 -29.88 -17.27
C ASP A 603 -20.35 -28.89 -18.20
N GLN A 604 -20.09 -27.66 -17.74
CA GLN A 604 -19.25 -26.66 -18.43
C GLN A 604 -17.80 -27.15 -18.61
N VAL A 605 -17.20 -27.76 -17.59
CA VAL A 605 -15.84 -28.32 -17.67
C VAL A 605 -15.75 -29.48 -18.66
N VAL A 606 -16.77 -30.34 -18.71
CA VAL A 606 -16.86 -31.41 -19.71
C VAL A 606 -16.94 -30.82 -21.12
N MET A 607 -17.80 -29.83 -21.34
CA MET A 607 -17.91 -29.12 -22.62
C MET A 607 -16.58 -28.46 -23.04
N ALA A 608 -15.89 -27.81 -22.11
CA ALA A 608 -14.58 -27.21 -22.35
C ALA A 608 -13.52 -28.27 -22.70
N THR A 609 -13.57 -29.44 -22.06
CA THR A 609 -12.66 -30.57 -22.34
C THR A 609 -12.90 -31.16 -23.73
N GLU A 610 -14.16 -31.32 -24.14
CA GLU A 610 -14.51 -31.71 -25.51
C GLU A 610 -13.98 -30.70 -26.53
N THR A 611 -14.15 -29.41 -26.22
CA THR A 611 -13.72 -28.30 -27.09
C THR A 611 -12.20 -28.22 -27.23
N ARG A 612 -11.44 -28.48 -26.15
CA ARG A 612 -9.96 -28.57 -26.18
C ARG A 612 -9.44 -29.68 -27.10
N GLY A 613 -10.27 -30.67 -27.45
CA GLY A 613 -9.92 -31.71 -28.41
C GLY A 613 -9.86 -31.24 -29.87
N LEU A 614 -10.38 -30.04 -30.18
CA LEU A 614 -10.37 -29.46 -31.52
C LEU A 614 -8.97 -28.95 -31.88
N LYS A 615 -8.28 -29.63 -32.81
CA LYS A 615 -6.92 -29.29 -33.26
C LYS A 615 -6.88 -28.29 -34.44
N SER A 616 -8.03 -27.98 -35.00
CA SER A 616 -8.18 -27.07 -36.14
C SER A 616 -9.63 -26.63 -36.27
N LEU A 617 -9.85 -25.37 -36.64
CA LEU A 617 -11.19 -24.84 -36.95
C LEU A 617 -11.53 -25.10 -38.43
N PRO A 618 -12.80 -25.35 -38.77
CA PRO A 618 -13.22 -25.41 -40.16
C PRO A 618 -13.01 -24.03 -40.82
N LEU A 619 -12.44 -24.03 -42.03
CA LEU A 619 -12.21 -22.80 -42.79
C LEU A 619 -13.46 -22.34 -43.55
N ASN A 620 -14.42 -23.26 -43.75
CA ASN A 620 -15.71 -22.96 -44.36
C ASN A 620 -16.60 -22.19 -43.36
N GLU A 621 -17.19 -21.08 -43.82
CA GLU A 621 -18.10 -20.26 -43.02
C GLU A 621 -19.35 -21.02 -42.55
N GLU A 622 -19.95 -21.84 -43.40
CA GLU A 622 -21.13 -22.65 -43.08
C GLU A 622 -20.82 -23.66 -41.96
N GLU A 623 -19.64 -24.26 -42.00
CA GLU A 623 -19.17 -25.19 -40.96
C GLU A 623 -18.82 -24.49 -39.65
N ARG A 624 -18.32 -23.24 -39.69
CA ARG A 624 -18.08 -22.43 -38.48
C ARG A 624 -19.37 -22.00 -37.81
N VAL A 625 -20.37 -21.59 -38.60
CA VAL A 625 -21.70 -21.25 -38.10
C VAL A 625 -22.34 -22.48 -37.46
N ALA A 626 -22.30 -23.64 -38.13
CA ALA A 626 -22.82 -24.88 -37.57
C ALA A 626 -22.11 -25.32 -36.28
N LEU A 627 -20.79 -25.10 -36.17
CA LEU A 627 -20.03 -25.38 -34.96
C LEU A 627 -20.44 -24.46 -33.80
N ARG A 628 -20.55 -23.14 -34.06
CA ARG A 628 -21.01 -22.17 -33.07
C ARG A 628 -22.42 -22.50 -32.59
N ASP A 629 -23.36 -22.70 -33.50
CA ASP A 629 -24.76 -22.96 -33.15
C ASP A 629 -24.90 -24.27 -32.33
N SER A 630 -24.09 -25.29 -32.64
CA SER A 630 -24.01 -26.53 -31.86
C SER A 630 -23.45 -26.31 -30.44
N GLN A 631 -22.45 -25.43 -30.29
CA GLN A 631 -21.90 -25.07 -28.99
C GLN A 631 -22.89 -24.23 -28.18
N GLU A 632 -23.53 -23.24 -28.79
CA GLU A 632 -24.57 -22.41 -28.14
C GLU A 632 -25.76 -23.28 -27.67
N GLN A 633 -26.21 -24.24 -28.48
CA GLN A 633 -27.27 -25.18 -28.10
C GLN A 633 -26.89 -26.03 -26.87
N LYS A 634 -25.66 -26.54 -26.83
CA LYS A 634 -25.15 -27.31 -25.68
C LYS A 634 -25.06 -26.44 -24.42
N ALA A 635 -24.57 -25.21 -24.54
CA ALA A 635 -24.51 -24.27 -23.42
C ALA A 635 -25.93 -23.92 -22.89
N LEU A 636 -26.89 -23.72 -23.80
CA LEU A 636 -28.29 -23.49 -23.46
C LEU A 636 -28.90 -24.68 -22.70
N GLU A 637 -28.60 -25.92 -23.11
CA GLU A 637 -29.04 -27.12 -22.41
C GLU A 637 -28.47 -27.23 -21.00
N ILE A 638 -27.19 -26.87 -20.82
CA ILE A 638 -26.53 -26.86 -19.51
C ILE A 638 -27.16 -25.79 -18.60
N GLU A 639 -27.40 -24.58 -19.11
CA GLU A 639 -28.03 -23.50 -18.35
C GLU A 639 -29.50 -23.82 -18.02
N ASN A 640 -30.29 -24.33 -18.97
CA ASN A 640 -31.68 -24.69 -18.71
C ASN A 640 -31.82 -25.82 -17.67
N LYS A 641 -30.87 -26.75 -17.64
CA LYS A 641 -30.79 -27.79 -16.60
C LYS A 641 -30.53 -27.18 -15.22
N ARG A 642 -29.69 -26.15 -15.13
CA ARG A 642 -29.44 -25.39 -13.89
C ARG A 642 -30.68 -24.62 -13.46
N ARG A 643 -31.30 -23.88 -14.38
CA ARG A 643 -32.53 -23.08 -14.14
C ARG A 643 -33.69 -23.93 -13.67
N GLU A 644 -33.95 -25.06 -14.32
CA GLU A 644 -35.00 -26.00 -13.92
C GLU A 644 -34.77 -26.50 -12.48
N ALA A 645 -33.53 -26.83 -12.13
CA ALA A 645 -33.18 -27.30 -10.79
C ALA A 645 -33.23 -26.18 -9.72
N GLN A 646 -33.16 -24.91 -10.12
CA GLN A 646 -33.39 -23.74 -9.28
C GLN A 646 -34.87 -23.28 -9.26
N GLY A 647 -35.76 -23.95 -10.00
CA GLY A 647 -37.17 -23.57 -10.11
C GLY A 647 -37.43 -22.34 -10.98
N LEU A 648 -36.47 -21.98 -11.83
CA LEU A 648 -36.57 -20.90 -12.82
C LEU A 648 -37.07 -21.43 -14.15
N GLU A 649 -37.76 -20.58 -14.91
CA GLU A 649 -38.22 -20.92 -16.26
C GLU A 649 -37.03 -21.10 -17.22
N PRO A 650 -37.05 -22.11 -18.10
CA PRO A 650 -36.02 -22.31 -19.13
C PRO A 650 -35.96 -21.11 -20.10
N LEU A 651 -34.76 -20.80 -20.56
CA LEU A 651 -34.49 -19.83 -21.61
C LEU A 651 -34.80 -20.44 -22.98
N GLU A 652 -35.34 -19.63 -23.89
CA GLU A 652 -35.46 -19.98 -25.30
C GLU A 652 -34.11 -19.78 -26.03
N THR A 653 -33.34 -18.78 -25.61
CA THR A 653 -31.97 -18.51 -26.06
C THR A 653 -31.09 -18.00 -24.92
N LEU A 654 -29.77 -18.21 -25.01
CA LEU A 654 -28.80 -17.64 -24.05
C LEU A 654 -28.77 -16.09 -24.04
N ARG A 655 -29.45 -15.43 -24.99
CA ARG A 655 -29.56 -13.96 -25.05
C ARG A 655 -30.71 -13.40 -24.22
N ASP A 656 -31.64 -14.24 -23.78
CA ASP A 656 -32.78 -13.81 -22.97
C ASP A 656 -32.36 -13.45 -21.52
N GLU A 657 -31.17 -13.89 -21.08
CA GLU A 657 -30.53 -13.51 -19.81
C GLU A 657 -30.17 -12.02 -19.72
N GLU A 658 -29.73 -11.40 -20.81
CA GLU A 658 -29.37 -9.96 -20.83
C GLU A 658 -30.58 -9.05 -20.58
N THR A 659 -31.79 -9.52 -20.90
CA THR A 659 -33.02 -8.73 -20.71
C THR A 659 -33.65 -8.90 -19.31
N ALA A 660 -33.50 -10.07 -18.68
CA ALA A 660 -34.10 -10.35 -17.37
C ALA A 660 -33.35 -9.66 -16.20
N ALA A 661 -32.07 -9.32 -16.37
CA ALA A 661 -31.29 -8.61 -15.36
C ALA A 661 -31.73 -7.13 -15.14
N THR A 662 -32.64 -6.60 -15.98
CA THR A 662 -33.05 -5.18 -15.91
C THR A 662 -34.39 -4.92 -15.22
N ASP A 663 -35.20 -5.95 -14.92
CA ASP A 663 -36.59 -5.76 -14.47
C ASP A 663 -36.88 -6.12 -12.99
N ASP A 664 -35.91 -6.67 -12.24
CA ASP A 664 -36.14 -7.17 -10.87
C ASP A 664 -35.35 -6.44 -9.77
N VAL A 665 -35.36 -5.09 -9.74
CA VAL A 665 -35.07 -4.32 -8.51
C VAL A 665 -35.98 -3.09 -8.39
N MET A 666 -37.24 -3.33 -8.03
CA MET A 666 -38.12 -2.32 -7.42
C MET A 666 -38.63 -2.84 -6.05
N VAL A 667 -38.09 -2.25 -4.99
CA VAL A 667 -38.64 -2.11 -3.62
C VAL A 667 -38.55 -3.33 -2.67
N THR A 668 -37.63 -3.27 -1.69
CA THR A 668 -37.89 -2.95 -0.26
C THR A 668 -36.56 -2.93 0.51
N ALA A 669 -36.20 -1.79 1.08
CA ALA A 669 -35.06 -1.68 1.99
C ALA A 669 -35.50 -1.99 3.42
N ASP A 670 -34.95 -3.05 4.02
CA ASP A 670 -34.72 -3.15 5.47
C ASP A 670 -33.62 -4.18 5.79
N ASP A 671 -32.62 -3.69 6.52
CA ASP A 671 -31.72 -4.30 7.51
C ASP A 671 -30.71 -5.46 7.23
N SER A 672 -29.46 -5.16 7.64
CA SER A 672 -28.43 -5.99 8.30
C SER A 672 -27.29 -6.71 7.52
N GLY A 673 -26.04 -6.34 7.90
CA GLY A 673 -24.73 -7.02 7.68
C GLY A 673 -23.77 -6.20 6.81
N ASP A 674 -22.84 -5.36 7.32
CA ASP A 674 -21.60 -5.66 8.08
C ASP A 674 -20.79 -6.78 7.40
N VAL A 675 -19.59 -6.58 6.81
CA VAL A 675 -18.34 -6.09 7.42
C VAL A 675 -17.42 -5.50 6.33
N ASN A 676 -16.87 -4.31 6.53
CA ASN A 676 -15.58 -3.86 5.98
C ASN A 676 -15.08 -2.66 6.79
N SER A 677 -13.97 -2.85 7.52
CA SER A 677 -13.25 -1.79 8.23
C SER A 677 -11.88 -1.59 7.57
N PRO A 678 -11.37 -0.35 7.41
CA PRO A 678 -10.31 -0.06 6.46
C PRO A 678 -8.95 0.17 7.12
N GLU A 679 -7.90 -0.33 6.47
CA GLU A 679 -6.51 0.06 6.74
C GLU A 679 -6.12 1.30 5.93
N VAL A 680 -5.50 2.27 6.59
CA VAL A 680 -4.92 3.47 5.99
C VAL A 680 -3.44 3.22 5.76
N LEU A 681 -3.02 3.14 4.51
CA LEU A 681 -1.66 3.47 4.09
C LEU A 681 -1.74 4.62 3.09
N LEU A 682 -0.94 5.65 3.37
CA LEU A 682 -0.75 6.83 2.53
C LEU A 682 -0.12 6.41 1.20
N SER A 683 -0.96 6.18 0.20
CA SER A 683 -0.61 6.43 -1.20
C SER A 683 -1.81 7.08 -1.88
N HIS A 684 -1.52 8.12 -2.66
CA HIS A 684 -2.48 8.66 -3.62
C HIS A 684 -2.75 7.59 -4.67
N SER A 685 -3.85 6.86 -4.51
CA SER A 685 -4.49 6.17 -5.62
C SER A 685 -6.00 6.30 -5.52
N ALA A 686 -6.59 6.58 -6.68
CA ALA A 686 -8.02 6.64 -6.86
C ALA A 686 -8.60 5.26 -6.54
N GLU A 687 -9.76 5.27 -5.88
CA GLU A 687 -10.63 4.14 -5.64
C GLU A 687 -10.53 3.14 -6.80
N ALA A 688 -10.03 1.94 -6.50
CA ALA A 688 -10.14 0.80 -7.40
C ALA A 688 -11.63 0.66 -7.76
N ASP A 689 -11.93 0.53 -9.06
CA ASP A 689 -13.28 0.36 -9.58
C ASP A 689 -14.04 -0.65 -8.70
N ASP A 690 -15.14 -0.20 -8.07
CA ASP A 690 -16.16 -1.06 -7.46
C ASP A 690 -16.76 -1.92 -8.58
N GLU A 691 -16.15 -3.07 -8.88
CA GLU A 691 -16.69 -4.13 -9.74
C GLU A 691 -17.65 -5.05 -8.94
N ASP A 692 -18.50 -4.47 -8.07
CA ASP A 692 -19.39 -5.22 -7.17
C ASP A 692 -20.71 -5.68 -7.82
N ASP A 693 -20.86 -5.55 -9.15
CA ASP A 693 -21.99 -6.10 -9.91
C ASP A 693 -21.53 -7.14 -10.95
N GLU A 694 -20.54 -7.98 -10.62
CA GLU A 694 -20.34 -9.23 -11.36
C GLU A 694 -21.45 -10.24 -11.05
N PRO A 695 -22.06 -10.92 -12.05
CA PRO A 695 -22.95 -12.03 -11.79
C PRO A 695 -22.20 -13.08 -10.98
N SER A 696 -22.78 -13.46 -9.84
CA SER A 696 -22.14 -14.26 -8.80
C SER A 696 -21.27 -15.39 -9.38
N ASP A 697 -19.95 -15.26 -9.28
CA ASP A 697 -19.02 -16.26 -9.79
C ASP A 697 -19.26 -17.58 -9.04
N VAL A 698 -19.82 -18.54 -9.76
CA VAL A 698 -20.21 -19.85 -9.23
C VAL A 698 -18.99 -20.58 -8.66
N LEU A 699 -17.78 -20.34 -9.20
CA LEU A 699 -16.54 -20.88 -8.66
C LEU A 699 -16.19 -20.24 -7.31
N LEU A 700 -16.38 -18.93 -7.20
CA LEU A 700 -16.13 -18.17 -5.97
C LEU A 700 -17.12 -18.57 -4.86
N ILE A 701 -18.40 -18.74 -5.21
CA ILE A 701 -19.44 -19.25 -4.30
C ILE A 701 -19.08 -20.65 -3.82
N GLU A 702 -18.69 -21.56 -4.71
CA GLU A 702 -18.35 -22.93 -4.30
C GLU A 702 -17.08 -22.99 -3.46
N ALA A 703 -16.05 -22.20 -3.80
CA ALA A 703 -14.87 -22.04 -2.95
C ALA A 703 -15.25 -21.54 -1.55
N GLY A 704 -16.13 -20.52 -1.47
CA GLY A 704 -16.66 -19.99 -0.22
C GLY A 704 -17.45 -21.03 0.59
N ARG A 705 -18.30 -21.83 -0.08
CA ARG A 705 -19.07 -22.91 0.57
C ARG A 705 -18.18 -24.05 1.07
N ILE A 706 -17.08 -24.38 0.39
CA ILE A 706 -16.09 -25.37 0.87
C ILE A 706 -15.37 -24.83 2.12
N LEU A 707 -15.03 -23.54 2.12
CA LEU A 707 -14.45 -22.87 3.28
C LEU A 707 -15.40 -22.89 4.48
N ALA A 708 -16.68 -22.51 4.26
CA ALA A 708 -17.71 -22.51 5.31
C ALA A 708 -17.94 -23.90 5.91
N ASP A 709 -17.97 -24.96 5.07
CA ASP A 709 -18.05 -26.34 5.55
C ASP A 709 -16.84 -26.72 6.40
N THR A 710 -15.63 -26.33 5.99
CA THR A 710 -14.40 -26.59 6.73
C THR A 710 -14.40 -25.89 8.10
N LEU A 711 -14.88 -24.64 8.16
CA LEU A 711 -15.06 -23.87 9.38
C LEU A 711 -16.13 -24.48 10.31
N ALA A 712 -17.26 -24.93 9.75
CA ALA A 712 -18.33 -25.54 10.54
C ALA A 712 -17.92 -26.87 11.18
N ILE A 713 -17.12 -27.69 10.49
CA ILE A 713 -16.67 -28.98 11.03
C ILE A 713 -15.58 -28.78 12.10
N THR A 714 -14.70 -27.79 11.95
CA THR A 714 -13.69 -27.46 12.97
C THR A 714 -14.32 -26.88 14.25
N GLY A 715 -15.45 -26.16 14.15
CA GLY A 715 -16.22 -25.71 15.31
C GLY A 715 -16.82 -26.86 16.14
N ALA A 716 -17.23 -27.96 15.50
CA ALA A 716 -17.76 -29.14 16.18
C ALA A 716 -16.67 -29.99 16.84
N ALA A 717 -15.46 -30.05 16.27
CA ALA A 717 -14.33 -30.80 16.83
C ALA A 717 -13.73 -30.17 18.10
N LYS A 718 -13.91 -28.86 18.32
CA LYS A 718 -13.48 -28.17 19.56
C LYS A 718 -14.31 -28.52 20.80
N ALA A 719 -15.41 -29.28 20.66
CA ALA A 719 -16.27 -29.67 21.78
C ALA A 719 -15.76 -30.88 22.58
N GLU A 720 -14.72 -31.58 22.13
CA GLU A 720 -14.08 -32.66 22.88
C GLU A 720 -12.61 -32.28 23.22
N PRO A 721 -12.18 -32.39 24.49
CA PRO A 721 -10.80 -32.12 24.85
C PRO A 721 -9.87 -33.12 24.17
N PRO A 722 -8.63 -32.71 23.80
CA PRO A 722 -7.70 -33.62 23.16
C PRO A 722 -7.38 -34.77 24.12
N VAL A 723 -7.57 -36.00 23.66
CA VAL A 723 -7.02 -37.18 24.30
C VAL A 723 -5.50 -37.04 24.21
N THR A 724 -4.85 -36.89 25.37
CA THR A 724 -3.39 -36.92 25.51
C THR A 724 -2.82 -38.14 24.79
N ALA A 725 -2.24 -37.93 23.62
CA ALA A 725 -1.42 -38.91 22.94
C ALA A 725 0.02 -38.70 23.40
N GLN A 726 0.52 -39.63 24.23
CA GLN A 726 1.94 -39.74 24.53
C GLN A 726 2.73 -39.90 23.23
N ARG A 727 3.65 -38.98 22.95
CA ARG A 727 4.94 -39.27 22.33
C ARG A 727 6.04 -38.47 23.01
#